data_AF-A0A8B6GPD6-F1
#
_entry.id   AF-A0A8B6GPD6-F1
#
_cell.length_a   1.000
_cell.length_b   1.000
_cell.length_c   1.000
_cell.angle_alpha   90.00
_cell.angle_beta   90.00
_cell.angle_gamma   90.00
#
_symmetry.space_group_name_H-M   'P 1'
#
loop_
_entity.id
_entity.type
_entity.pdbx_description
1 polymer ?
#
loop_
_entity_poly.entity_id
_entity_poly.type
_entity_poly.pdbx_seq_one_letter_code
_entity_poly.pdbx_strand_id
1 'polypeptide(L)'
;MANNTTGVQGKESLGSWFLGPKLENLDILQKLCESAFSEAANFRQCRHAEDLECITSETKRSETYSYYIEQLQKELAVVCKELKKSHNFASTRNGLPQGDRTLPGVVGYLAALLYTPNNIISSHSPAVTPMEIEVGEQLCEMLGYDLKSTPKPWGHVTSCGSISNIEAFWAAKNLKFYPLAVQKAMKECPEIADIMFETKVNLPEKTSHQNIQDMSTWNVANLDVDSIVNMASSIRSDKYIKIIEKHKVSYLGWNRFLKTHGLNEPVIIGSAACHYSLPKAASLLGLGRDNILRIKTDRNARIDMQELDKVLHDCLQRQIPIITVMANHGSTEFGAIDPLEEIVNLRNKYMEKGLYFSIHADAAFGGYFASMLREDGENLPNKLRSDDYCAHSLLSDYAKKQYSFLKQADTITVDPQKCGFTPLPTSVICYRNGLMKHFNMLKTSYTDSGNDESTGMFTLEGSRQSAAAVGALMTHKVIGLHKYGYGRILEHCLLGAKIMFCKWLTLAKEDDNFVCFPVKPLPTGIALESVKLFIKKYIEGKPAEKIRKNKTAMEFLKQIGPDLVKNPFVVNFKTGNTVNDDVGLCNKLNSEIFRRMTFTNKTEHNNRVPLTVFHTVIDEDNYPVMLDILKENLSLKGSGGLEASIHIVLSPWLVYNNNTDMFASTFRQIILDSIGKITDEPVLHSFMAVGNVSGNTVFCDYITNLQLPSHQYQAIVKMKFLEESDAEEYMQRKEKCAESKVIIQIESPEVLGKLLDNSKDVPFMVSCYFDVPSAQNRPFLSNVKVLVEDIPLYKHVDMTVEPSNGRQEFFLYGDESRTQMSRKTSKISDCLQVAVLEQKPNRIPLRLIEQGIDVSFFLSDKTKQKNGSVKKPEHIIQYQKIDGTLDTSTVHLNQNIRLQI
;
A
#
# COMPACT_ATOMS: atom_id res chain seq x y z
N MET A 1 -27.31 -7.81 -29.33
CA MET A 1 -27.57 -6.47 -28.77
C MET A 1 -26.28 -5.69 -28.85
N ALA A 2 -26.27 -4.60 -29.62
CA ALA A 2 -25.07 -3.85 -29.97
C ALA A 2 -24.45 -3.17 -28.74
N ASN A 3 -23.13 -3.30 -28.62
CA ASN A 3 -22.29 -2.57 -27.67
C ASN A 3 -22.37 -1.07 -27.95
N ASN A 4 -23.19 -0.35 -27.18
CA ASN A 4 -23.04 1.09 -27.00
C ASN A 4 -21.82 1.35 -26.09
N THR A 5 -20.61 1.15 -26.60
CA THR A 5 -19.40 1.71 -26.00
C THR A 5 -19.34 3.19 -26.35
N THR A 6 -20.17 3.99 -25.67
CA THR A 6 -19.80 5.37 -25.41
C THR A 6 -18.61 5.29 -24.45
N GLY A 7 -17.42 5.69 -24.90
CA GLY A 7 -16.20 5.67 -24.10
C GLY A 7 -16.45 6.36 -22.76
N VAL A 8 -16.09 5.70 -21.66
CA VAL A 8 -16.17 6.30 -20.34
C VAL A 8 -15.03 7.31 -20.25
N GLN A 9 -15.34 8.57 -20.57
CA GLN A 9 -14.40 9.70 -20.49
C GLN A 9 -13.61 9.64 -19.17
N GLY A 10 -12.29 9.59 -19.30
CA GLY A 10 -11.32 9.56 -18.20
C GLY A 10 -10.63 8.21 -18.04
N LYS A 11 -11.30 7.11 -18.42
CA LYS A 11 -10.69 5.77 -18.47
C LYS A 11 -9.64 5.68 -19.57
N GLU A 12 -9.82 6.40 -20.69
CA GLU A 12 -8.88 6.35 -21.81
C GLU A 12 -7.50 6.93 -21.44
N SER A 13 -7.48 8.05 -20.73
CA SER A 13 -6.21 8.66 -20.28
C SER A 13 -5.48 7.75 -19.29
N LEU A 14 -6.19 7.21 -18.29
CA LEU A 14 -5.61 6.21 -17.37
C LEU A 14 -5.04 5.02 -18.15
N GLY A 15 -5.79 4.53 -19.14
CA GLY A 15 -5.37 3.46 -20.04
C GLY A 15 -4.06 3.74 -20.76
N SER A 16 -3.75 5.00 -21.07
CA SER A 16 -2.48 5.40 -21.71
C SER A 16 -1.31 5.65 -20.76
N TRP A 17 -1.56 5.80 -19.46
CA TRP A 17 -0.53 6.23 -18.49
C TRP A 17 0.07 5.10 -17.66
N PHE A 18 -0.56 3.93 -17.63
CA PHE A 18 -0.16 2.79 -16.78
C PHE A 18 0.22 1.58 -17.62
N LEU A 19 0.95 0.65 -17.01
CA LEU A 19 1.23 -0.65 -17.65
C LEU A 19 -0.04 -1.50 -17.78
N GLY A 20 -0.90 -1.45 -16.76
CA GLY A 20 -2.15 -2.18 -16.69
C GLY A 20 -2.05 -3.43 -15.79
N PRO A 21 -3.13 -3.80 -15.07
CA PRO A 21 -3.13 -4.95 -14.15
C PRO A 21 -2.74 -6.30 -14.76
N LYS A 22 -2.84 -6.42 -16.09
CA LYS A 22 -2.50 -7.61 -16.89
C LYS A 22 -1.42 -7.33 -17.92
N LEU A 23 -0.71 -6.20 -17.83
CA LEU A 23 0.23 -5.71 -18.84
C LEU A 23 -0.43 -5.49 -20.21
N GLU A 24 -1.63 -4.90 -20.20
CA GLU A 24 -2.40 -4.60 -21.41
C GLU A 24 -1.64 -3.71 -22.41
N ASN A 25 -0.67 -2.90 -21.94
CA ASN A 25 0.17 -2.02 -22.77
C ASN A 25 1.59 -2.56 -23.03
N LEU A 26 1.78 -3.89 -22.99
CA LEU A 26 3.09 -4.50 -23.20
C LEU A 26 3.71 -4.16 -24.57
N ASP A 27 2.89 -4.12 -25.62
CA ASP A 27 3.30 -3.79 -26.99
C ASP A 27 3.88 -2.36 -27.08
N ILE A 28 3.21 -1.39 -26.46
CA ILE A 28 3.69 0.00 -26.40
C ILE A 28 4.96 0.10 -25.55
N LEU A 29 5.02 -0.58 -24.40
CA LEU A 29 6.21 -0.61 -23.57
C LEU A 29 7.43 -1.14 -24.34
N GLN A 30 7.28 -2.27 -25.04
CA GLN A 30 8.35 -2.87 -25.84
C GLN A 30 8.84 -1.90 -26.90
N LYS A 31 7.92 -1.31 -27.68
CA LYS A 31 8.25 -0.35 -28.73
C LYS A 31 9.02 0.87 -28.20
N LEU A 32 8.59 1.44 -27.07
CA LEU A 32 9.24 2.62 -26.48
C LEU A 32 10.63 2.28 -25.90
N CYS A 33 10.77 1.11 -25.25
CA CYS A 33 12.06 0.64 -24.75
C CYS A 33 13.04 0.33 -25.89
N GLU A 34 12.59 -0.30 -26.97
CA GLU A 34 13.40 -0.53 -28.17
C GLU A 34 13.93 0.77 -28.76
N SER A 35 13.07 1.80 -28.83
CA SER A 35 13.49 3.14 -29.26
C SER A 35 14.55 3.73 -28.33
N ALA A 36 14.35 3.66 -27.01
CA ALA A 36 15.33 4.18 -26.05
C ALA A 36 16.67 3.44 -26.10
N PHE A 37 16.64 2.12 -26.26
CA PHE A 37 17.85 1.30 -26.37
C PHE A 37 18.59 1.57 -27.69
N SER A 38 17.85 1.82 -28.77
CA SER A 38 18.43 2.22 -30.06
C SER A 38 19.15 3.56 -29.97
N GLU A 39 18.57 4.55 -29.28
CA GLU A 39 19.23 5.85 -29.05
C GLU A 39 20.49 5.72 -28.18
N ALA A 40 20.45 4.89 -27.13
CA ALA A 40 21.63 4.62 -26.31
C ALA A 40 22.74 3.90 -27.11
N ALA A 41 22.38 2.99 -28.01
CA ALA A 41 23.33 2.33 -28.90
C ALA A 41 23.96 3.33 -29.88
N ASN A 42 23.13 4.16 -30.53
CA ASN A 42 23.58 5.21 -31.44
C ASN A 42 24.55 6.18 -30.74
N PHE A 43 24.21 6.62 -29.52
CA PHE A 43 25.09 7.45 -28.70
C PHE A 43 26.48 6.81 -28.50
N ARG A 44 26.56 5.53 -28.14
CA ARG A 44 27.84 4.83 -27.94
C ARG A 44 28.62 4.61 -29.24
N GLN A 45 27.94 4.46 -30.37
CA GLN A 45 28.58 4.25 -31.67
C GLN A 45 29.11 5.57 -32.27
N CYS A 46 28.41 6.67 -32.07
CA CYS A 46 28.81 7.97 -32.62
C CYS A 46 29.78 8.74 -31.71
N ARG A 47 29.73 8.52 -30.40
CA ARG A 47 30.64 9.18 -29.45
C ARG A 47 31.96 8.41 -29.42
N HIS A 48 33.02 9.04 -29.95
CA HIS A 48 34.31 8.38 -30.19
C HIS A 48 34.21 7.28 -31.26
N ALA A 49 33.65 7.62 -32.42
CA ALA A 49 33.44 6.70 -33.54
C ALA A 49 34.74 6.11 -34.11
N GLU A 50 35.89 6.70 -33.78
CA GLU A 50 37.23 6.20 -34.08
C GLU A 50 37.64 4.94 -33.28
N ASP A 51 36.96 4.64 -32.18
CA ASP A 51 37.29 3.49 -31.33
C ASP A 51 36.95 2.16 -32.03
N LEU A 52 37.84 1.18 -31.90
CA LEU A 52 37.66 -0.14 -32.49
C LEU A 52 36.67 -1.00 -31.66
N GLU A 53 35.89 -1.83 -32.35
CA GLU A 53 35.00 -2.78 -31.69
C GLU A 53 35.77 -3.77 -30.80
N CYS A 54 35.54 -3.74 -29.48
CA CYS A 54 36.13 -4.72 -28.56
C CYS A 54 35.41 -6.08 -28.58
N ILE A 55 34.13 -6.11 -28.95
CA ILE A 55 33.31 -7.34 -29.00
C ILE A 55 32.93 -7.62 -30.46
N THR A 56 33.84 -8.28 -31.17
CA THR A 56 33.73 -8.54 -32.61
C THR A 56 32.78 -9.69 -32.96
N SER A 57 32.43 -9.81 -34.24
CA SER A 57 31.67 -10.97 -34.76
C SER A 57 32.41 -12.30 -34.57
N GLU A 58 33.75 -12.31 -34.55
CA GLU A 58 34.54 -13.50 -34.21
C GLU A 58 34.37 -13.87 -32.73
N THR A 59 34.48 -12.88 -31.83
CA THR A 59 34.26 -13.08 -30.39
C THR A 59 32.88 -13.68 -30.13
N LYS A 60 31.83 -13.14 -30.77
CA LYS A 60 30.44 -13.62 -30.63
C LYS A 60 30.22 -15.04 -31.17
N ARG A 61 31.06 -15.50 -32.10
CA ARG A 61 31.01 -16.87 -32.66
C ARG A 61 31.84 -17.87 -31.86
N SER A 62 32.65 -17.42 -30.89
CA SER A 62 33.44 -18.32 -30.05
C SER A 62 32.54 -19.20 -29.18
N GLU A 63 33.03 -20.42 -28.89
CA GLU A 63 32.34 -21.35 -27.99
C GLU A 63 32.20 -20.75 -26.58
N THR A 64 33.24 -20.05 -26.10
CA THR A 64 33.25 -19.40 -24.78
C THR A 64 32.16 -18.33 -24.67
N TYR A 65 32.01 -17.46 -25.68
CA TYR A 65 30.96 -16.45 -25.66
C TYR A 65 29.57 -17.10 -25.67
N SER A 66 29.35 -18.07 -26.54
CA SER A 66 28.08 -18.80 -26.65
C SER A 66 27.69 -19.47 -25.34
N TYR A 67 28.66 -20.12 -24.67
CA TYR A 67 28.48 -20.73 -23.35
C TYR A 67 27.99 -19.71 -22.32
N TYR A 68 28.66 -18.55 -22.18
CA TYR A 68 28.27 -17.56 -21.17
C TYR A 68 26.94 -16.86 -21.47
N ILE A 69 26.58 -16.67 -22.75
CA ILE A 69 25.25 -16.16 -23.12
C ILE A 69 24.16 -17.18 -22.76
N GLU A 70 24.40 -18.47 -22.99
CA GLU A 70 23.47 -19.52 -22.57
C GLU A 70 23.32 -19.56 -21.05
N GLN A 71 24.41 -19.43 -20.29
CA GLN A 71 24.35 -19.32 -18.82
C GLN A 71 23.56 -18.09 -18.38
N LEU A 72 23.77 -16.93 -18.99
CA LEU A 72 23.01 -15.72 -18.69
C LEU A 72 21.50 -15.91 -18.94
N GLN A 73 21.12 -16.56 -20.04
CA GLN A 73 19.72 -16.85 -20.35
C GLN A 73 19.10 -17.82 -19.34
N LYS A 74 19.85 -18.86 -18.93
CA LYS A 74 19.44 -19.81 -17.90
C LYS A 74 19.21 -19.11 -16.56
N GLU A 75 20.17 -18.31 -16.10
CA GLU A 75 20.06 -17.57 -14.84
C GLU A 75 18.94 -16.52 -14.88
N LEU A 76 18.76 -15.82 -16.00
CA LEU A 76 17.64 -14.89 -16.17
C LEU A 76 16.29 -15.61 -16.07
N ALA A 77 16.16 -16.82 -16.64
CA ALA A 77 14.93 -17.60 -16.52
C ALA A 77 14.67 -18.03 -15.07
N VAL A 78 15.70 -18.37 -14.30
CA VAL A 78 15.62 -18.67 -12.86
C VAL A 78 15.15 -17.43 -12.09
N VAL A 79 15.79 -16.28 -12.29
CA VAL A 79 15.40 -15.01 -11.63
C VAL A 79 13.96 -14.64 -11.98
N CYS A 80 13.57 -14.72 -13.25
CA CYS A 80 12.19 -14.47 -13.68
C CYS A 80 11.17 -15.44 -13.04
N LYS A 81 11.54 -16.70 -12.81
CA LYS A 81 10.69 -17.67 -12.12
C LYS A 81 10.53 -17.29 -10.65
N GLU A 82 11.60 -16.86 -9.98
CA GLU A 82 11.59 -16.44 -8.59
C GLU A 82 10.80 -15.14 -8.38
N LEU A 83 10.95 -14.15 -9.27
CA LEU A 83 10.21 -12.89 -9.20
C LEU A 83 8.68 -13.06 -9.26
N LYS A 84 8.18 -14.14 -9.88
CA LYS A 84 6.74 -14.49 -9.91
C LYS A 84 6.16 -14.83 -8.54
N LYS A 85 7.00 -15.02 -7.51
CA LYS A 85 6.58 -15.21 -6.10
C LYS A 85 6.23 -13.88 -5.42
N SER A 86 6.53 -12.75 -6.06
CA SER A 86 6.24 -11.41 -5.56
C SER A 86 4.76 -11.08 -5.61
N HIS A 87 4.35 -10.11 -4.80
CA HIS A 87 3.00 -9.55 -4.85
C HIS A 87 2.74 -8.79 -6.15
N ASN A 88 1.53 -8.92 -6.71
CA ASN A 88 1.10 -8.15 -7.87
C ASN A 88 0.44 -6.81 -7.44
N PHE A 89 1.26 -5.76 -7.30
CA PHE A 89 0.79 -4.43 -6.92
C PHE A 89 -0.15 -3.76 -7.93
N ALA A 90 -0.16 -4.19 -9.19
CA ALA A 90 -1.05 -3.65 -10.22
C ALA A 90 -2.49 -4.19 -10.13
N SER A 91 -2.70 -5.28 -9.39
CA SER A 91 -4.02 -5.90 -9.21
C SER A 91 -5.02 -4.96 -8.54
N THR A 92 -6.29 -5.02 -8.96
CA THR A 92 -7.41 -4.32 -8.28
C THR A 92 -7.72 -4.89 -6.89
N ARG A 93 -7.16 -6.06 -6.57
CA ARG A 93 -7.25 -6.72 -5.25
C ARG A 93 -6.16 -6.24 -4.28
N ASN A 94 -5.28 -5.36 -4.73
CA ASN A 94 -4.19 -4.82 -3.94
C ASN A 94 -4.68 -3.73 -2.97
N GLY A 95 -4.39 -3.88 -1.67
CA GLY A 95 -4.66 -2.88 -0.63
C GLY A 95 -3.43 -2.40 0.12
N LEU A 96 -2.24 -2.53 -0.48
CA LEU A 96 -0.93 -2.17 0.08
C LEU A 96 -0.49 -0.75 -0.37
N PRO A 97 0.52 -0.13 0.28
CA PRO A 97 0.93 1.26 0.00
C PRO A 97 1.75 1.45 -1.29
N GLN A 98 1.55 0.58 -2.28
CA GLN A 98 2.19 0.60 -3.59
C GLN A 98 1.14 0.26 -4.65
N GLY A 99 1.24 0.84 -5.85
CA GLY A 99 0.30 0.61 -6.95
C GLY A 99 0.99 0.17 -8.24
N ASP A 100 0.21 0.12 -9.32
CA ASP A 100 0.74 -0.04 -10.67
C ASP A 100 1.69 1.13 -11.02
N ARG A 101 2.67 0.89 -11.88
CA ARG A 101 3.65 1.93 -12.25
C ARG A 101 3.21 2.65 -13.52
N THR A 102 3.53 3.93 -13.57
CA THR A 102 3.28 4.71 -14.78
C THR A 102 4.17 4.20 -15.91
N LEU A 103 3.58 3.98 -17.08
CA LEU A 103 4.30 3.65 -18.31
C LEU A 103 5.43 4.65 -18.60
N PRO A 104 5.22 5.99 -18.58
CA PRO A 104 6.32 6.94 -18.80
C PRO A 104 7.42 6.86 -17.73
N GLY A 105 7.08 6.54 -16.49
CA GLY A 105 8.06 6.37 -15.42
C GLY A 105 8.97 5.17 -15.63
N VAL A 106 8.40 4.04 -16.04
CA VAL A 106 9.15 2.81 -16.35
C VAL A 106 10.05 3.02 -17.57
N VAL A 107 9.52 3.61 -18.65
CA VAL A 107 10.30 3.89 -19.87
C VAL A 107 11.44 4.86 -19.58
N GLY A 108 11.18 5.96 -18.86
CA GLY A 108 12.21 6.94 -18.50
C GLY A 108 13.32 6.34 -17.63
N TYR A 109 12.96 5.49 -16.67
CA TYR A 109 13.92 4.79 -15.82
C TYR A 109 14.82 3.86 -16.64
N LEU A 110 14.24 3.03 -17.51
CA LEU A 110 14.99 2.09 -18.35
C LEU A 110 15.87 2.80 -19.38
N ALA A 111 15.39 3.91 -19.96
CA ALA A 111 16.17 4.74 -20.87
C ALA A 111 17.44 5.29 -20.21
N ALA A 112 17.32 5.80 -18.98
CA ALA A 112 18.46 6.36 -18.24
C ALA A 112 19.46 5.28 -17.77
N LEU A 113 19.01 4.04 -17.56
CA LEU A 113 19.84 2.95 -17.03
C LEU A 113 21.07 2.66 -17.91
N LEU A 114 20.96 2.80 -19.23
CA LEU A 114 22.05 2.52 -20.17
C LEU A 114 23.18 3.58 -20.18
N TYR A 115 22.92 4.75 -19.60
CA TYR A 115 23.90 5.85 -19.47
C TYR A 115 24.59 5.87 -18.09
N THR A 116 24.05 5.14 -17.10
CA THR A 116 24.58 5.02 -15.73
C THR A 116 25.08 6.35 -15.11
N PRO A 117 24.29 7.43 -15.09
CA PRO A 117 24.73 8.69 -14.49
C PRO A 117 24.81 8.58 -12.96
N ASN A 118 25.69 9.38 -12.35
CA ASN A 118 25.76 9.55 -10.90
C ASN A 118 25.53 11.03 -10.53
N ASN A 119 24.37 11.33 -9.93
CA ASN A 119 23.94 12.70 -9.60
C ASN A 119 24.62 13.32 -8.35
N ILE A 120 25.72 12.72 -7.85
CA ILE A 120 26.49 13.34 -6.78
C ILE A 120 27.18 14.63 -7.23
N ILE A 121 27.76 14.63 -8.43
CA ILE A 121 28.50 15.75 -9.02
C ILE A 121 28.01 15.95 -10.45
N SER A 122 27.80 17.21 -10.84
CA SER A 122 27.24 17.59 -12.14
C SER A 122 28.08 17.07 -13.31
N SER A 123 29.41 17.06 -13.19
CA SER A 123 30.33 16.58 -14.23
C SER A 123 30.20 15.08 -14.54
N HIS A 124 29.72 14.28 -13.58
CA HIS A 124 29.44 12.85 -13.77
C HIS A 124 28.03 12.58 -14.33
N SER A 125 27.18 13.61 -14.40
CA SER A 125 25.79 13.49 -14.81
C SER A 125 25.24 14.79 -15.44
N PRO A 126 25.93 15.41 -16.42
CA PRO A 126 25.63 16.76 -16.88
C PRO A 126 24.24 16.88 -17.54
N ALA A 127 23.71 15.78 -18.08
CA ALA A 127 22.36 15.74 -18.61
C ALA A 127 21.29 15.50 -17.53
N VAL A 128 21.61 14.78 -16.45
CA VAL A 128 20.61 14.28 -15.49
C VAL A 128 20.54 15.09 -14.21
N THR A 129 21.61 15.80 -13.83
CA THR A 129 21.57 16.77 -12.72
C THR A 129 20.52 17.87 -12.96
N PRO A 130 20.46 18.54 -14.14
CA PRO A 130 19.40 19.51 -14.44
C PRO A 130 17.99 18.89 -14.44
N MET A 131 17.86 17.63 -14.86
CA MET A 131 16.59 16.91 -14.81
C MET A 131 16.10 16.69 -13.37
N GLU A 132 17.00 16.37 -12.44
CA GLU A 132 16.66 16.25 -11.01
C GLU A 132 16.25 17.60 -10.41
N ILE A 133 16.97 18.67 -10.76
CA ILE A 133 16.62 20.04 -10.34
C ILE A 133 15.21 20.39 -10.86
N GLU A 134 14.91 20.09 -12.12
CA GLU A 134 13.58 20.31 -12.71
C GLU A 134 12.49 19.53 -11.95
N VAL A 135 12.75 18.27 -11.56
CA VAL A 135 11.82 17.49 -10.71
C VAL A 135 11.58 18.18 -9.37
N GLY A 136 12.64 18.67 -8.73
CA GLY A 136 12.54 19.42 -7.47
C GLY A 136 11.71 20.69 -7.60
N GLU A 137 11.90 21.46 -8.68
CA GLU A 137 11.16 22.68 -8.98
C GLU A 137 9.69 22.41 -9.25
N GLN A 138 9.38 21.42 -10.09
CA GLN A 138 8.01 20.99 -10.40
C GLN A 138 7.24 20.59 -9.13
N LEU A 139 7.89 19.89 -8.21
CA LEU A 139 7.27 19.50 -6.94
C LEU A 139 7.14 20.67 -5.96
N CYS A 140 8.12 21.58 -5.91
CA CYS A 140 7.99 22.83 -5.13
C CYS A 140 6.76 23.63 -5.57
N GLU A 141 6.58 23.83 -6.87
CA GLU A 141 5.43 24.56 -7.43
C GLU A 141 4.11 23.82 -7.15
N MET A 142 4.06 22.51 -7.38
CA MET A 142 2.87 21.69 -7.07
C MET A 142 2.47 21.80 -5.59
N LEU A 143 3.45 21.83 -4.67
CA LEU A 143 3.22 21.97 -3.23
C LEU A 143 2.85 23.40 -2.81
N GLY A 144 3.00 24.38 -3.72
CA GLY A 144 2.56 25.76 -3.55
C GLY A 144 3.66 26.74 -3.16
N TYR A 145 4.94 26.33 -3.22
CA TYR A 145 6.05 27.27 -3.14
C TYR A 145 6.12 28.11 -4.41
N ASP A 146 6.53 29.38 -4.26
CA ASP A 146 6.64 30.32 -5.37
C ASP A 146 8.07 30.27 -5.95
N LEU A 147 8.22 29.71 -7.16
CA LEU A 147 9.52 29.65 -7.84
C LEU A 147 10.10 31.04 -8.20
N LYS A 148 9.31 32.12 -8.06
CA LYS A 148 9.76 33.50 -8.24
C LYS A 148 10.28 34.13 -6.95
N SER A 149 10.15 33.46 -5.80
CA SER A 149 10.66 34.00 -4.54
C SER A 149 12.18 34.13 -4.56
N THR A 150 12.70 35.06 -3.76
CA THR A 150 14.14 35.21 -3.53
C THR A 150 14.40 35.07 -2.03
N PRO A 151 15.12 34.04 -1.58
CA PRO A 151 15.72 32.96 -2.37
C PRO A 151 14.69 32.02 -3.04
N LYS A 152 15.07 31.43 -4.19
CA LYS A 152 14.24 30.47 -4.92
C LYS A 152 14.02 29.22 -4.06
N PRO A 153 12.83 28.61 -4.01
CA PRO A 153 12.62 27.31 -3.39
C PRO A 153 13.48 26.25 -4.10
N TRP A 154 13.87 25.20 -3.38
CA TRP A 154 14.73 24.17 -3.95
C TRP A 154 14.31 22.80 -3.48
N GLY A 155 14.43 21.79 -4.34
CA GLY A 155 14.22 20.40 -3.96
C GLY A 155 15.12 19.46 -4.74
N HIS A 156 15.30 18.26 -4.22
CA HIS A 156 16.11 17.22 -4.85
C HIS A 156 15.63 15.82 -4.49
N VAL A 157 16.12 14.83 -5.24
CA VAL A 157 15.74 13.43 -5.06
C VAL A 157 16.60 12.77 -3.98
N THR A 158 15.97 11.90 -3.21
CA THR A 158 16.51 11.04 -2.16
C THR A 158 16.05 9.60 -2.39
N SER A 159 16.72 8.62 -1.79
CA SER A 159 16.37 7.20 -1.95
C SER A 159 15.03 6.81 -1.33
N CYS A 160 14.58 7.51 -0.28
CA CYS A 160 13.25 7.30 0.29
C CYS A 160 12.81 8.47 1.19
N GLY A 161 11.51 8.60 1.43
CA GLY A 161 10.94 9.62 2.33
C GLY A 161 11.45 9.55 3.79
N SER A 162 12.04 8.42 4.22
CA SER A 162 12.73 8.38 5.51
C SER A 162 14.01 9.22 5.49
N ILE A 163 14.79 9.15 4.41
CA ILE A 163 15.98 9.98 4.22
C ILE A 163 15.57 11.44 4.06
N SER A 164 14.52 11.74 3.30
CA SER A 164 13.98 13.10 3.19
C SER A 164 13.62 13.69 4.57
N ASN A 165 12.91 12.94 5.42
CA ASN A 165 12.58 13.40 6.78
C ASN A 165 13.84 13.60 7.65
N ILE A 166 14.79 12.67 7.61
CA ILE A 166 16.05 12.80 8.36
C ILE A 166 16.81 14.05 7.90
N GLU A 167 16.87 14.30 6.60
CA GLU A 167 17.54 15.47 6.03
C GLU A 167 16.84 16.78 6.41
N ALA A 168 15.51 16.83 6.38
CA ALA A 168 14.74 17.98 6.85
C ALA A 168 15.08 18.32 8.32
N PHE A 169 15.16 17.30 9.18
CA PHE A 169 15.49 17.48 10.58
C PHE A 169 16.97 17.81 10.80
N TRP A 170 17.87 17.28 9.96
CA TRP A 170 19.29 17.64 9.96
C TRP A 170 19.47 19.13 9.62
N ALA A 171 18.81 19.59 8.55
CA ALA A 171 18.81 20.99 8.13
C ALA A 171 18.24 21.90 9.23
N ALA A 172 17.07 21.55 9.76
CA ALA A 172 16.40 22.32 10.82
C ALA A 172 17.27 22.41 12.09
N LYS A 173 17.89 21.29 12.51
CA LYS A 173 18.84 21.25 13.63
C LYS A 173 20.00 22.22 13.40
N ASN A 174 20.70 22.07 12.27
CA ASN A 174 21.89 22.88 12.00
C ASN A 174 21.54 24.36 11.84
N LEU A 175 20.40 24.67 11.25
CA LEU A 175 19.88 26.03 11.10
C LEU A 175 19.55 26.65 12.47
N LYS A 176 18.73 25.98 13.29
CA LYS A 176 18.28 26.46 14.61
C LYS A 176 19.43 26.92 15.51
N PHE A 177 20.55 26.19 15.48
CA PHE A 177 21.68 26.42 16.36
C PHE A 177 22.84 27.20 15.71
N TYR A 178 22.75 27.52 14.41
CA TYR A 178 23.77 28.32 13.73
C TYR A 178 24.00 29.71 14.34
N PRO A 179 22.95 30.49 14.72
CA PRO A 179 23.14 31.81 15.30
C PRO A 179 23.99 31.82 16.58
N LEU A 180 23.90 30.76 17.39
CA LEU A 180 24.72 30.62 18.60
C LEU A 180 26.20 30.39 18.27
N ALA A 181 26.49 29.66 17.19
CA ALA A 181 27.85 29.49 16.70
C ALA A 181 28.42 30.82 16.19
N VAL A 182 27.61 31.63 15.51
CA VAL A 182 27.97 32.99 15.09
C VAL A 182 28.23 33.88 16.30
N GLN A 183 27.34 33.87 17.30
CA GLN A 183 27.48 34.66 18.53
C GLN A 183 28.80 34.34 19.27
N LYS A 184 29.26 33.08 19.26
CA LYS A 184 30.56 32.70 19.84
C LYS A 184 31.73 33.13 18.95
N ALA A 185 31.61 32.94 17.64
CA ALA A 185 32.65 33.36 16.69
C ALA A 185 32.92 34.87 16.72
N MET A 186 31.90 35.69 16.97
CA MET A 186 32.04 37.16 17.15
C MET A 186 32.98 37.52 18.30
N LYS A 187 33.05 36.69 19.35
CA LYS A 187 33.98 36.92 20.48
C LYS A 187 35.43 36.61 20.11
N GLU A 188 35.65 35.74 19.13
CA GLU A 188 36.97 35.37 18.63
C GLU A 188 37.45 36.26 17.48
N CYS A 189 36.51 36.83 16.72
CA CYS A 189 36.78 37.64 15.53
C CYS A 189 35.84 38.85 15.49
N PRO A 190 36.28 40.03 15.97
CA PRO A 190 35.48 41.25 16.00
C PRO A 190 34.90 41.66 14.64
N GLU A 191 35.57 41.36 13.53
CA GLU A 191 35.08 41.67 12.18
C GLU A 191 33.78 40.93 11.84
N ILE A 192 33.52 39.77 12.48
CA ILE A 192 32.22 39.09 12.35
C ILE A 192 31.13 39.92 13.05
N ALA A 193 31.46 40.58 14.16
CA ALA A 193 30.51 41.42 14.88
C ALA A 193 30.11 42.64 14.07
N ASP A 194 31.04 43.24 13.33
CA ASP A 194 30.76 44.36 12.43
C ASP A 194 29.76 43.96 11.32
N ILE A 195 29.96 42.80 10.68
CA ILE A 195 29.04 42.27 9.66
C ILE A 195 27.64 42.01 10.25
N MET A 196 27.58 41.47 11.48
CA MET A 196 26.31 41.21 12.15
C MET A 196 25.61 42.48 12.62
N PHE A 197 26.35 43.55 12.95
CA PHE A 197 25.75 44.85 13.29
C PHE A 197 24.99 45.45 12.10
N GLU A 198 25.52 45.28 10.89
CA GLU A 198 24.86 45.71 9.65
C GLU A 198 23.68 44.80 9.26
N THR A 199 23.73 43.53 9.67
CA THR A 199 22.70 42.53 9.39
C THR A 199 21.57 42.63 10.43
N LYS A 200 20.59 43.50 10.17
CA LYS A 200 19.37 43.62 10.99
C LYS A 200 18.69 42.26 11.19
N VAL A 201 18.65 41.76 12.44
CA VAL A 201 17.95 40.52 12.82
C VAL A 201 16.62 40.87 13.50
N ASN A 202 15.53 40.24 13.07
CA ASN A 202 14.23 40.40 13.72
C ASN A 202 14.18 39.53 14.98
N LEU A 203 13.80 40.14 16.10
CA LEU A 203 13.45 39.38 17.30
C LEU A 203 12.11 38.66 17.12
N PRO A 204 11.90 37.51 17.79
CA PRO A 204 10.60 36.83 17.83
C PRO A 204 9.47 37.77 18.31
N GLU A 205 9.77 38.65 19.26
CA GLU A 205 8.83 39.64 19.81
C GLU A 205 8.52 40.81 18.86
N LYS A 206 9.17 40.91 17.68
CA LYS A 206 8.99 41.94 16.62
C LYS A 206 9.02 43.42 17.05
N THR A 207 9.36 43.74 18.30
CA THR A 207 9.27 45.11 18.84
C THR A 207 10.57 45.91 18.80
N SER A 208 11.73 45.28 18.58
CA SER A 208 13.01 45.99 18.40
C SER A 208 14.04 45.19 17.60
N HIS A 209 14.91 45.88 16.86
CA HIS A 209 16.12 45.29 16.31
C HIS A 209 17.18 45.28 17.42
N GLN A 210 17.73 44.11 17.74
CA GLN A 210 18.85 43.99 18.67
C GLN A 210 20.04 43.37 17.97
N ASN A 211 21.24 43.76 18.40
CA ASN A 211 22.46 43.07 17.97
C ASN A 211 22.47 41.67 18.60
N ILE A 212 22.73 40.65 17.81
CA ILE A 212 22.81 39.25 18.28
C ILE A 212 23.84 39.07 19.41
N GLN A 213 24.85 39.95 19.50
CA GLN A 213 25.82 39.96 20.58
C GLN A 213 25.19 40.17 21.96
N ASP A 214 24.13 40.97 22.03
CA ASP A 214 23.49 41.41 23.27
C ASP A 214 22.28 40.54 23.64
N MET A 215 21.86 39.64 22.75
CA MET A 215 20.73 38.74 22.96
C MET A 215 21.07 37.59 23.91
N SER A 216 20.08 37.18 24.72
CA SER A 216 20.17 35.96 25.53
C SER A 216 20.30 34.72 24.65
N THR A 217 20.91 33.65 25.17
CA THR A 217 21.01 32.37 24.46
C THR A 217 19.64 31.85 24.01
N TRP A 218 18.61 32.02 24.85
CA TRP A 218 17.24 31.63 24.51
C TRP A 218 16.70 32.39 23.29
N ASN A 219 16.89 33.71 23.23
CA ASN A 219 16.40 34.52 22.11
C ASN A 219 17.15 34.18 20.82
N VAL A 220 18.47 34.00 20.90
CA VAL A 220 19.30 33.61 19.73
C VAL A 220 18.92 32.23 19.21
N ALA A 221 18.59 31.29 20.09
CA ALA A 221 18.11 29.97 19.69
C ALA A 221 16.70 30.00 19.09
N ASN A 222 15.95 31.10 19.17
CA ASN A 222 14.57 31.21 18.72
C ASN A 222 14.36 32.22 17.58
N LEU A 223 15.42 32.57 16.84
CA LEU A 223 15.27 33.33 15.60
C LEU A 223 14.49 32.54 14.53
N ASP A 224 13.79 33.26 13.66
CA ASP A 224 13.04 32.65 12.56
C ASP A 224 13.95 32.18 11.41
N VAL A 225 13.46 31.24 10.60
CA VAL A 225 14.22 30.62 9.50
C VAL A 225 14.85 31.65 8.56
N ASP A 226 14.09 32.65 8.14
CA ASP A 226 14.54 33.60 7.12
C ASP A 226 15.57 34.57 7.70
N SER A 227 15.42 34.99 8.97
CA SER A 227 16.45 35.75 9.68
C SER A 227 17.77 34.99 9.78
N ILE A 228 17.74 33.69 10.08
CA ILE A 228 18.96 32.87 10.19
C ILE A 228 19.62 32.66 8.82
N VAL A 229 18.83 32.43 7.76
CA VAL A 229 19.34 32.32 6.39
C VAL A 229 20.02 33.62 5.96
N ASN A 230 19.35 34.76 6.16
CA ASN A 230 19.91 36.08 5.82
C ASN A 230 21.23 36.35 6.55
N MET A 231 21.30 35.98 7.83
CA MET A 231 22.52 36.05 8.63
C MET A 231 23.64 35.21 8.01
N ALA A 232 23.38 33.94 7.70
CA ALA A 232 24.38 33.07 7.08
C ALA A 232 24.86 33.61 5.72
N SER A 233 23.96 34.15 4.90
CA SER A 233 24.28 34.71 3.58
C SER A 233 25.12 36.00 3.62
N SER A 234 25.09 36.74 4.73
CA SER A 234 25.95 37.92 4.91
C SER A 234 27.42 37.55 5.14
N ILE A 235 27.69 36.34 5.65
CA ILE A 235 29.04 35.87 5.97
C ILE A 235 29.65 35.16 4.75
N ARG A 236 30.42 35.91 3.95
CA ARG A 236 30.96 35.42 2.66
C ARG A 236 32.41 34.96 2.68
N SER A 237 33.21 35.37 3.67
CA SER A 237 34.63 35.04 3.70
C SER A 237 34.87 33.65 4.29
N ASP A 238 35.64 32.82 3.57
CA ASP A 238 36.15 31.53 4.05
C ASP A 238 36.86 31.63 5.41
N LYS A 239 37.51 32.77 5.70
CA LYS A 239 38.12 33.05 7.01
C LYS A 239 37.08 32.95 8.11
N TYR A 240 35.97 33.69 7.99
CA TYR A 240 34.91 33.76 9.00
C TYR A 240 34.14 32.45 9.11
N ILE A 241 33.87 31.81 7.97
CA ILE A 241 33.16 30.54 7.94
C ILE A 241 33.92 29.45 8.72
N LYS A 242 35.25 29.35 8.53
CA LYS A 242 36.09 28.40 9.28
C LYS A 242 36.11 28.65 10.79
N ILE A 243 35.94 29.90 11.23
CA ILE A 243 35.85 30.24 12.66
C ILE A 243 34.51 29.77 13.19
N ILE A 244 33.40 30.10 12.53
CA ILE A 244 32.05 29.70 12.93
C ILE A 244 31.91 28.17 12.94
N GLU A 245 32.51 27.48 11.97
CA GLU A 245 32.44 26.01 11.84
C GLU A 245 32.85 25.29 13.13
N LYS A 246 33.88 25.78 13.83
CA LYS A 246 34.36 25.21 15.10
C LYS A 246 33.33 25.28 16.24
N HIS A 247 32.36 26.18 16.13
CA HIS A 247 31.32 26.42 17.14
C HIS A 247 29.97 25.78 16.78
N LYS A 248 29.84 25.17 15.59
CA LYS A 248 28.60 24.50 15.17
C LYS A 248 28.34 23.24 15.98
N VAL A 249 27.06 22.90 16.16
CA VAL A 249 26.63 21.64 16.78
C VAL A 249 27.19 20.41 16.04
N SER A 250 27.32 20.48 14.71
CA SER A 250 27.91 19.41 13.89
C SER A 250 29.39 19.18 14.15
N TYR A 251 30.13 20.20 14.61
CA TYR A 251 31.55 20.11 14.94
C TYR A 251 31.77 19.71 16.40
N LEU A 252 31.04 20.32 17.33
CA LEU A 252 31.20 20.11 18.77
C LEU A 252 30.51 18.84 19.28
N GLY A 253 29.46 18.39 18.60
CA GLY A 253 28.51 17.39 19.09
C GLY A 253 27.60 17.93 20.19
N TRP A 254 26.48 17.24 20.44
CA TRP A 254 25.43 17.71 21.37
C TRP A 254 25.94 18.01 22.78
N ASN A 255 26.68 17.08 23.40
CA ASN A 255 27.09 17.22 24.81
C ASN A 255 27.90 18.50 25.05
N ARG A 256 28.87 18.77 24.19
CA ARG A 256 29.73 19.96 24.31
C ARG A 256 28.98 21.22 23.89
N PHE A 257 28.16 21.14 22.84
CA PHE A 257 27.37 22.29 22.38
C PHE A 257 26.39 22.76 23.46
N LEU A 258 25.56 21.88 24.02
CA LEU A 258 24.57 22.22 25.04
C LEU A 258 25.23 22.79 26.30
N LYS A 259 26.32 22.20 26.78
CA LYS A 259 27.09 22.72 27.93
C LYS A 259 27.69 24.10 27.67
N THR A 260 28.28 24.31 26.49
CA THR A 260 28.90 25.59 26.09
C THR A 260 27.89 26.74 26.06
N HIS A 261 26.64 26.43 25.71
CA HIS A 261 25.57 27.42 25.56
C HIS A 261 24.58 27.44 26.73
N GLY A 262 24.68 26.52 27.70
CA GLY A 262 23.74 26.46 28.83
C GLY A 262 22.31 26.16 28.39
N LEU A 263 22.13 25.29 27.38
CA LEU A 263 20.82 24.93 26.82
C LEU A 263 20.31 23.59 27.36
N ASN A 264 19.00 23.50 27.51
CA ASN A 264 18.32 22.21 27.68
C ASN A 264 18.38 21.37 26.40
N GLU A 265 18.21 20.06 26.54
CA GLU A 265 18.11 19.15 25.40
C GLU A 265 16.93 19.55 24.50
N PRO A 266 17.17 19.76 23.20
CA PRO A 266 16.13 20.22 22.30
C PRO A 266 15.25 19.07 21.81
N VAL A 267 14.03 19.40 21.41
CA VAL A 267 13.02 18.42 21.04
C VAL A 267 12.55 18.57 19.59
N ILE A 268 12.03 17.48 19.04
CA ILE A 268 11.20 17.46 17.83
C ILE A 268 9.77 17.10 18.26
N ILE A 269 8.78 17.80 17.74
CA ILE A 269 7.37 17.55 18.06
C ILE A 269 6.68 16.97 16.83
N GLY A 270 5.83 15.96 17.03
CA GLY A 270 5.00 15.41 15.97
C GLY A 270 3.78 14.68 16.53
N SER A 271 2.83 14.36 15.65
CA SER A 271 1.68 13.53 16.01
C SER A 271 2.11 12.12 16.45
N ALA A 272 1.35 11.50 17.34
CA ALA A 272 1.47 10.08 17.66
C ALA A 272 1.34 9.19 16.41
N ALA A 273 0.57 9.64 15.41
CA ALA A 273 0.42 9.00 14.10
C ALA A 273 1.63 9.18 13.14
N CYS A 274 2.75 9.74 13.63
CA CYS A 274 3.95 9.96 12.83
C CYS A 274 4.54 8.66 12.29
N HIS A 275 5.16 8.73 11.12
CA HIS A 275 5.89 7.60 10.56
C HIS A 275 7.12 7.26 11.42
N TYR A 276 7.49 5.97 11.46
CA TYR A 276 8.64 5.48 12.24
C TYR A 276 10.00 6.09 11.81
N SER A 277 10.06 6.82 10.69
CA SER A 277 11.23 7.63 10.31
C SER A 277 11.54 8.70 11.35
N LEU A 278 10.56 9.23 12.07
CA LEU A 278 10.77 10.25 13.09
C LEU A 278 11.64 9.73 14.27
N PRO A 279 11.28 8.65 14.99
CA PRO A 279 12.13 8.07 16.03
C PRO A 279 13.49 7.57 15.52
N LYS A 280 13.54 7.09 14.27
CA LYS A 280 14.81 6.76 13.62
C LYS A 280 15.68 8.00 13.43
N ALA A 281 15.10 9.10 12.97
CA ALA A 281 15.82 10.34 12.74
C ALA A 281 16.37 10.95 14.03
N ALA A 282 15.59 11.01 15.11
CA ALA A 282 16.10 11.49 16.39
C ALA A 282 17.27 10.63 16.92
N SER A 283 17.21 9.32 16.72
CA SER A 283 18.32 8.42 17.07
C SER A 283 19.58 8.70 16.24
N LEU A 284 19.44 8.84 14.92
CA LEU A 284 20.57 9.12 14.00
C LEU A 284 21.16 10.52 14.20
N LEU A 285 20.33 11.51 14.54
CA LEU A 285 20.76 12.87 14.81
C LEU A 285 21.39 13.05 16.20
N GLY A 286 21.44 11.99 17.02
CA GLY A 286 22.01 12.01 18.36
C GLY A 286 21.14 12.72 19.41
N LEU A 287 19.85 12.93 19.13
CA LEU A 287 18.89 13.52 20.07
C LEU A 287 18.36 12.48 21.07
N GLY A 288 18.29 11.21 20.67
CA GLY A 288 17.60 10.19 21.45
C GLY A 288 16.08 10.23 21.26
N ARG A 289 15.41 9.10 21.50
CA ARG A 289 13.96 8.95 21.24
C ARG A 289 13.08 9.67 22.25
N ASP A 290 13.59 9.88 23.47
CA ASP A 290 12.87 10.59 24.53
C ASP A 290 12.73 12.09 24.24
N ASN A 291 13.57 12.63 23.33
CA ASN A 291 13.49 14.00 22.84
C ASN A 291 12.54 14.16 21.63
N ILE A 292 11.66 13.18 21.40
CA ILE A 292 10.50 13.33 20.51
C ILE A 292 9.25 13.45 21.37
N LEU A 293 8.64 14.64 21.34
CA LEU A 293 7.36 14.85 22.00
C LEU A 293 6.24 14.44 21.03
N ARG A 294 5.66 13.28 21.29
CA ARG A 294 4.52 12.74 20.53
C ARG A 294 3.22 13.28 21.10
N ILE A 295 2.50 14.04 20.29
CA ILE A 295 1.21 14.61 20.65
C ILE A 295 0.11 13.62 20.28
N LYS A 296 -0.78 13.32 21.23
CA LYS A 296 -1.94 12.46 21.00
C LYS A 296 -2.83 13.00 19.88
N THR A 297 -3.66 12.13 19.31
CA THR A 297 -4.53 12.54 18.21
C THR A 297 -5.97 12.82 18.63
N ASP A 298 -6.64 13.64 17.85
CA ASP A 298 -8.09 13.81 17.86
C ASP A 298 -8.82 12.55 17.33
N ARG A 299 -10.15 12.62 17.30
CA ARG A 299 -11.03 11.55 16.77
C ARG A 299 -10.83 11.22 15.28
N ASN A 300 -10.08 12.02 14.52
CA ASN A 300 -9.77 11.81 13.11
C ASN A 300 -8.32 11.37 12.89
N ALA A 301 -7.59 11.01 13.95
CA ALA A 301 -6.17 10.68 13.94
C ALA A 301 -5.28 11.83 13.46
N ARG A 302 -5.69 13.07 13.75
CA ARG A 302 -4.92 14.30 13.51
C ARG A 302 -4.32 14.78 14.82
N ILE A 303 -3.22 15.52 14.80
CA ILE A 303 -2.64 16.10 16.02
C ILE A 303 -3.69 16.87 16.84
N ASP A 304 -3.75 16.59 18.15
CA ASP A 304 -4.59 17.36 19.07
C ASP A 304 -3.98 18.75 19.30
N MET A 305 -4.68 19.78 18.85
CA MET A 305 -4.18 21.16 18.91
C MET A 305 -4.18 21.76 20.32
N GLN A 306 -5.05 21.28 21.21
CA GLN A 306 -5.05 21.71 22.62
C GLN A 306 -3.84 21.13 23.33
N GLU A 307 -3.54 19.87 23.08
CA GLU A 307 -2.37 19.22 23.66
C GLU A 307 -1.07 19.80 23.10
N LEU A 308 -1.01 20.09 21.79
CA LEU A 308 0.12 20.80 21.20
C LEU A 308 0.34 22.17 21.85
N ASP A 309 -0.71 22.98 22.05
CA ASP A 309 -0.59 24.30 22.70
C ASP A 309 -0.03 24.17 24.13
N LYS A 310 -0.46 23.17 24.91
CA LYS A 310 0.10 22.91 26.26
C LYS A 310 1.59 22.55 26.21
N VAL A 311 1.98 21.67 25.28
CA VAL A 311 3.38 21.25 25.14
C VAL A 311 4.26 22.42 24.69
N LEU A 312 3.81 23.25 23.75
CA LEU A 312 4.51 24.48 23.37
C LEU A 312 4.66 25.44 24.54
N HIS A 313 3.62 25.57 25.39
CA HIS A 313 3.68 26.36 26.60
C HIS A 313 4.72 25.84 27.59
N ASP A 314 4.76 24.52 27.85
CA ASP A 314 5.77 23.90 28.73
C ASP A 314 7.19 24.13 28.23
N CYS A 315 7.42 23.92 26.92
CA CYS A 315 8.71 24.18 26.29
C CYS A 315 9.15 25.64 26.44
N LEU A 316 8.23 26.60 26.31
CA LEU A 316 8.51 28.02 26.56
C LEU A 316 8.88 28.27 28.03
N GLN A 317 8.09 27.78 28.98
CA GLN A 317 8.33 28.00 30.42
C GLN A 317 9.65 27.40 30.90
N ARG A 318 10.00 26.22 30.38
CA ARG A 318 11.21 25.48 30.75
C ARG A 318 12.41 25.81 29.88
N GLN A 319 12.26 26.71 28.91
CA GLN A 319 13.29 27.05 27.93
C GLN A 319 13.88 25.80 27.24
N ILE A 320 13.01 24.94 26.73
CA ILE A 320 13.36 23.77 25.92
C ILE A 320 13.28 24.17 24.44
N PRO A 321 14.40 24.22 23.69
CA PRO A 321 14.36 24.60 22.29
C PRO A 321 13.64 23.55 21.44
N ILE A 322 12.74 24.02 20.56
CA ILE A 322 12.05 23.15 19.61
C ILE A 322 12.73 23.28 18.25
N ILE A 323 13.26 22.17 17.73
CA ILE A 323 13.90 22.14 16.41
C ILE A 323 12.84 22.35 15.33
N THR A 324 11.81 21.51 15.34
CA THR A 324 10.74 21.54 14.34
C THR A 324 9.47 20.91 14.89
N VAL A 325 8.33 21.35 14.35
CA VAL A 325 7.03 20.69 14.49
C VAL A 325 6.70 20.00 13.16
N MET A 326 6.47 18.69 13.21
CA MET A 326 6.12 17.86 12.06
C MET A 326 4.60 17.74 11.91
N ALA A 327 4.08 18.09 10.73
CA ALA A 327 2.68 17.95 10.37
C ALA A 327 2.50 16.90 9.27
N ASN A 328 1.70 15.85 9.52
CA ASN A 328 1.42 14.82 8.52
C ASN A 328 0.41 15.32 7.49
N HIS A 329 0.76 15.21 6.21
CA HIS A 329 -0.19 15.31 5.10
C HIS A 329 -0.37 13.91 4.51
N GLY A 330 -1.21 13.12 5.16
CA GLY A 330 -1.44 11.72 4.84
C GLY A 330 -0.68 10.77 5.76
N SER A 331 -1.09 10.70 7.03
CA SER A 331 -0.51 9.79 8.04
C SER A 331 -0.45 8.34 7.57
N THR A 332 0.49 7.56 8.11
CA THR A 332 0.81 6.21 7.60
C THR A 332 -0.38 5.25 7.67
N GLU A 333 -1.14 5.30 8.75
CA GLU A 333 -2.22 4.36 9.03
C GLU A 333 -3.57 4.90 8.54
N PHE A 334 -3.90 6.13 8.87
CA PHE A 334 -5.23 6.70 8.66
C PHE A 334 -5.35 7.57 7.41
N GLY A 335 -4.21 7.97 6.81
CA GLY A 335 -4.20 8.94 5.72
C GLY A 335 -4.73 10.31 6.17
N ALA A 336 -4.61 10.61 7.47
CA ALA A 336 -5.08 11.83 8.09
C ALA A 336 -4.20 13.02 7.69
N ILE A 337 -4.82 14.20 7.60
CA ILE A 337 -4.14 15.46 7.33
C ILE A 337 -4.19 16.32 8.59
N ASP A 338 -3.03 16.60 9.17
CA ASP A 338 -2.91 17.44 10.37
C ASP A 338 -3.33 18.90 10.06
N PRO A 339 -3.91 19.63 11.03
CA PRO A 339 -4.39 21.01 10.88
C PRO A 339 -3.22 22.01 10.77
N LEU A 340 -2.55 22.01 9.62
CA LEU A 340 -1.38 22.86 9.35
C LEU A 340 -1.67 24.36 9.50
N GLU A 341 -2.88 24.83 9.17
CA GLU A 341 -3.29 26.21 9.45
C GLU A 341 -3.14 26.56 10.94
N GLU A 342 -3.63 25.69 11.82
CA GLU A 342 -3.60 25.93 13.26
C GLU A 342 -2.18 25.81 13.82
N ILE A 343 -1.35 24.89 13.29
CA ILE A 343 0.07 24.78 13.64
C ILE A 343 0.83 26.07 13.26
N VAL A 344 0.55 26.62 12.07
CA VAL A 344 1.14 27.91 11.63
C VAL A 344 0.68 29.05 12.53
N ASN A 345 -0.59 29.07 12.93
CA ASN A 345 -1.11 30.07 13.87
C ASN A 345 -0.45 29.96 15.25
N LEU A 346 -0.22 28.74 15.76
CA LEU A 346 0.53 28.53 17.01
C LEU A 346 1.98 28.99 16.88
N ARG A 347 2.66 28.72 15.76
CA ARG A 347 4.02 29.25 15.51
C ARG A 347 4.04 30.76 15.65
N ASN A 348 3.09 31.46 15.03
CA ASN A 348 3.00 32.92 15.10
C ASN A 348 2.70 33.41 16.53
N LYS A 349 1.73 32.78 17.21
CA LYS A 349 1.37 33.07 18.61
C LYS A 349 2.55 32.92 19.58
N TYR A 350 3.35 31.87 19.42
CA TYR A 350 4.50 31.62 20.29
C TYR A 350 5.73 32.44 19.92
N MET A 351 5.87 32.80 18.64
CA MET A 351 6.92 33.72 18.19
C MET A 351 6.83 35.05 18.95
N GLU A 352 5.63 35.61 19.08
CA GLU A 352 5.38 36.83 19.88
C GLU A 352 5.75 36.69 21.37
N LYS A 353 5.90 35.46 21.87
CA LYS A 353 6.28 35.15 23.25
C LYS A 353 7.75 34.70 23.39
N GLY A 354 8.56 34.82 22.34
CA GLY A 354 9.98 34.45 22.38
C GLY A 354 10.28 32.98 22.05
N LEU A 355 9.32 32.19 21.55
CA LEU A 355 9.53 30.80 21.13
C LEU A 355 9.24 30.62 19.63
N TYR A 356 10.20 30.11 18.88
CA TYR A 356 10.04 29.82 17.46
C TYR A 356 10.41 28.37 17.14
N PHE A 357 9.78 27.79 16.14
CA PHE A 357 10.12 26.47 15.59
C PHE A 357 9.89 26.47 14.08
N SER A 358 10.71 25.72 13.33
CA SER A 358 10.40 25.45 11.93
C SER A 358 9.22 24.49 11.82
N ILE A 359 8.58 24.45 10.66
CA ILE A 359 7.54 23.49 10.35
C ILE A 359 8.03 22.56 9.24
N HIS A 360 7.97 21.26 9.50
CA HIS A 360 8.15 20.24 8.47
C HIS A 360 6.80 19.60 8.14
N ALA A 361 6.38 19.62 6.89
CA ALA A 361 5.22 18.86 6.45
C ALA A 361 5.66 17.52 5.85
N ASP A 362 5.34 16.42 6.53
CA ASP A 362 5.54 15.09 5.96
C ASP A 362 4.36 14.78 5.04
N ALA A 363 4.53 15.11 3.76
CA ALA A 363 3.61 14.81 2.69
C ALA A 363 4.12 13.64 1.83
N ALA A 364 4.92 12.73 2.41
CA ALA A 364 5.50 11.60 1.67
C ALA A 364 4.41 10.83 0.92
N PHE A 365 3.28 10.57 1.58
CA PHE A 365 2.12 9.94 0.95
C PHE A 365 1.18 10.97 0.28
N GLY A 366 0.78 12.03 0.99
CA GLY A 366 -0.29 12.93 0.54
C GLY A 366 0.14 14.09 -0.36
N GLY A 367 1.43 14.30 -0.63
CA GLY A 367 1.92 15.49 -1.35
C GLY A 367 1.36 15.61 -2.77
N TYR A 368 1.27 14.51 -3.51
CA TYR A 368 0.72 14.51 -4.87
C TYR A 368 -0.77 14.87 -4.93
N PHE A 369 -1.55 14.72 -3.85
CA PHE A 369 -2.95 15.16 -3.85
C PHE A 369 -3.09 16.68 -3.99
N ALA A 370 -2.02 17.45 -3.75
CA ALA A 370 -2.00 18.87 -4.09
C ALA A 370 -2.29 19.12 -5.59
N SER A 371 -1.93 18.19 -6.48
CA SER A 371 -2.20 18.30 -7.92
C SER A 371 -3.71 18.38 -8.22
N MET A 372 -4.57 17.84 -7.36
CA MET A 372 -6.04 17.94 -7.51
C MET A 372 -6.55 19.39 -7.42
N LEU A 373 -5.73 20.30 -6.90
CA LEU A 373 -6.03 21.71 -6.70
C LEU A 373 -5.28 22.64 -7.67
N ARG A 374 -4.40 22.09 -8.52
CA ARG A 374 -3.62 22.88 -9.48
C ARG A 374 -4.27 22.88 -10.85
N GLU A 375 -4.22 24.03 -11.50
CA GLU A 375 -4.61 24.19 -12.91
C GLU A 375 -3.44 23.80 -13.83
N ASP A 376 -3.73 23.45 -15.08
CA ASP A 376 -2.71 23.09 -16.09
C ASP A 376 -2.11 24.31 -16.81
N GLY A 377 -2.56 25.51 -16.45
CA GLY A 377 -1.99 26.77 -16.91
C GLY A 377 -2.09 27.03 -18.42
N GLU A 378 -3.12 26.53 -19.12
CA GLU A 378 -3.28 26.87 -20.54
C GLU A 378 -2.80 25.76 -21.50
N ASN A 379 -2.04 24.78 -21.01
CA ASN A 379 -1.26 23.88 -21.86
C ASN A 379 -2.03 22.72 -22.54
N LEU A 380 -3.06 22.15 -21.91
CA LEU A 380 -3.81 21.05 -22.51
C LEU A 380 -4.86 21.52 -23.53
N PRO A 381 -5.07 20.79 -24.65
CA PRO A 381 -6.24 20.99 -25.50
C PRO A 381 -7.55 20.91 -24.72
N ASN A 382 -8.53 21.78 -25.04
CA ASN A 382 -9.82 21.84 -24.34
C ASN A 382 -10.55 20.48 -24.25
N LYS A 383 -10.41 19.61 -25.27
CA LYS A 383 -10.99 18.25 -25.28
C LYS A 383 -10.38 17.34 -24.20
N LEU A 384 -9.13 17.58 -23.78
CA LEU A 384 -8.48 16.84 -22.70
C LEU A 384 -8.78 17.43 -21.31
N ARG A 385 -9.19 18.70 -21.27
CA ARG A 385 -9.73 19.37 -20.08
C ARG A 385 -11.20 19.07 -19.83
N SER A 386 -11.97 18.72 -20.86
CA SER A 386 -13.43 18.51 -20.82
C SER A 386 -13.84 17.20 -20.15
N ASP A 387 -13.18 16.81 -19.05
CA ASP A 387 -13.46 15.58 -18.33
C ASP A 387 -14.15 15.87 -16.99
N ASP A 388 -15.40 15.43 -16.90
CA ASP A 388 -16.24 15.44 -15.70
C ASP A 388 -15.53 14.87 -14.45
N TYR A 389 -14.50 14.01 -14.59
CA TYR A 389 -13.83 13.37 -13.44
C TYR A 389 -13.15 14.39 -12.54
N CYS A 390 -12.61 15.46 -13.11
CA CYS A 390 -11.87 16.47 -12.36
C CYS A 390 -12.73 17.71 -12.07
N ALA A 391 -14.01 17.70 -12.46
CA ALA A 391 -14.90 18.86 -12.35
C ALA A 391 -15.30 19.18 -10.90
N HIS A 392 -15.31 18.16 -10.02
CA HIS A 392 -15.66 18.31 -8.61
C HIS A 392 -14.65 17.57 -7.74
N SER A 393 -13.70 18.28 -7.13
CA SER A 393 -12.73 17.67 -6.21
C SER A 393 -13.44 17.00 -5.03
N LEU A 394 -13.18 15.70 -4.83
CA LEU A 394 -13.65 14.92 -3.67
C LEU A 394 -12.90 15.22 -2.37
N LEU A 395 -11.84 16.04 -2.42
CA LEU A 395 -11.20 16.54 -1.20
C LEU A 395 -12.22 17.35 -0.40
N SER A 396 -12.26 17.08 0.91
CA SER A 396 -13.07 17.86 1.83
C SER A 396 -12.56 19.31 1.89
N ASP A 397 -13.41 20.23 2.32
CA ASP A 397 -13.00 21.63 2.46
C ASP A 397 -11.91 21.79 3.53
N TYR A 398 -11.95 20.94 4.57
CA TYR A 398 -10.85 20.80 5.52
C TYR A 398 -9.53 20.42 4.82
N ALA A 399 -9.53 19.37 4.00
CA ALA A 399 -8.31 18.94 3.30
C ALA A 399 -7.78 20.03 2.37
N LYS A 400 -8.65 20.64 1.55
CA LYS A 400 -8.28 21.76 0.66
C LYS A 400 -7.64 22.91 1.42
N LYS A 401 -8.21 23.24 2.58
CA LYS A 401 -7.68 24.28 3.46
C LYS A 401 -6.27 23.94 3.93
N GLN A 402 -6.01 22.72 4.42
CA GLN A 402 -4.66 22.33 4.84
C GLN A 402 -3.65 22.31 3.69
N TYR A 403 -4.03 21.82 2.50
CA TYR A 403 -3.17 21.90 1.31
C TYR A 403 -2.82 23.34 0.93
N SER A 404 -3.71 24.31 1.15
CA SER A 404 -3.41 25.73 0.88
C SER A 404 -2.33 26.33 1.80
N PHE A 405 -2.07 25.68 2.95
CA PHE A 405 -1.06 26.07 3.92
C PHE A 405 0.28 25.36 3.75
N LEU A 406 0.40 24.36 2.86
CA LEU A 406 1.69 23.68 2.61
C LEU A 406 2.83 24.67 2.31
N LYS A 407 2.53 25.75 1.58
CA LYS A 407 3.46 26.84 1.28
C LYS A 407 4.08 27.54 2.50
N GLN A 408 3.50 27.36 3.70
CA GLN A 408 3.95 27.94 4.96
C GLN A 408 4.89 27.00 5.75
N ALA A 409 5.00 25.73 5.35
CA ALA A 409 6.00 24.83 5.87
C ALA A 409 7.39 25.27 5.37
N ASP A 410 8.42 25.05 6.18
CA ASP A 410 9.80 25.38 5.82
C ASP A 410 10.44 24.27 4.98
N THR A 411 10.03 23.03 5.23
CA THR A 411 10.38 21.86 4.41
C THR A 411 9.17 20.94 4.21
N ILE A 412 9.11 20.28 3.06
CA ILE A 412 8.09 19.29 2.73
C ILE A 412 8.77 18.03 2.18
N THR A 413 8.45 16.86 2.72
CA THR A 413 8.77 15.57 2.09
C THR A 413 7.64 15.17 1.16
N VAL A 414 7.94 14.64 -0.03
CA VAL A 414 6.95 14.08 -0.97
C VAL A 414 7.56 12.87 -1.70
N ASP A 415 6.82 11.77 -1.83
CA ASP A 415 7.35 10.55 -2.47
C ASP A 415 6.69 10.28 -3.84
N PRO A 416 7.41 10.55 -4.96
CA PRO A 416 7.01 10.08 -6.28
C PRO A 416 6.76 8.57 -6.33
N GLN A 417 7.51 7.78 -5.58
CA GLN A 417 7.36 6.33 -5.55
C GLN A 417 6.10 5.82 -4.84
N LYS A 418 5.36 6.68 -4.11
CA LYS A 418 4.09 6.35 -3.45
C LYS A 418 2.91 6.78 -4.34
N CYS A 419 2.29 7.92 -4.03
CA CYS A 419 1.14 8.44 -4.79
C CYS A 419 1.54 9.14 -6.10
N GLY A 420 2.84 9.27 -6.37
CA GLY A 420 3.33 9.63 -7.70
C GLY A 420 3.44 8.44 -8.66
N PHE A 421 3.24 7.19 -8.22
CA PHE A 421 3.25 5.99 -9.06
C PHE A 421 4.56 5.77 -9.88
N THR A 422 5.65 6.45 -9.52
CA THR A 422 6.94 6.31 -10.21
C THR A 422 7.69 5.05 -9.72
N PRO A 423 8.70 4.55 -10.45
CA PRO A 423 9.55 3.47 -9.96
C PRO A 423 10.30 3.82 -8.66
N LEU A 424 10.58 2.80 -7.83
CA LEU A 424 11.48 2.94 -6.67
C LEU A 424 12.95 2.88 -7.14
N PRO A 425 13.91 3.52 -6.43
CA PRO A 425 13.72 4.44 -5.30
C PRO A 425 13.57 5.91 -5.77
N THR A 426 12.46 6.57 -5.40
CA THR A 426 12.27 8.02 -5.71
C THR A 426 11.49 8.74 -4.61
N SER A 427 12.14 9.61 -3.85
CA SER A 427 11.51 10.53 -2.89
C SER A 427 12.14 11.90 -2.97
N VAL A 428 11.46 12.96 -2.56
CA VAL A 428 11.94 14.34 -2.72
C VAL A 428 11.72 15.12 -1.43
N ILE A 429 12.72 15.91 -1.06
CA ILE A 429 12.58 16.97 -0.07
C ILE A 429 12.56 18.33 -0.78
N CYS A 430 11.62 19.18 -0.38
CA CYS A 430 11.45 20.54 -0.89
C CYS A 430 11.64 21.55 0.25
N TYR A 431 12.53 22.52 0.04
CA TYR A 431 12.82 23.63 0.94
C TYR A 431 12.09 24.89 0.44
N ARG A 432 11.32 25.54 1.33
CA ARG A 432 10.63 26.81 1.00
C ARG A 432 11.63 27.89 0.62
N ASN A 433 12.68 28.02 1.43
CA ASN A 433 13.82 28.88 1.18
C ASN A 433 14.99 28.01 0.74
N GLY A 434 15.36 28.05 -0.54
CA GLY A 434 16.36 27.15 -1.13
C GLY A 434 17.78 27.34 -0.61
N LEU A 435 18.06 28.35 0.23
CA LEU A 435 19.34 28.48 0.94
C LEU A 435 19.41 27.63 2.20
N MET A 436 18.27 27.10 2.69
CA MET A 436 18.25 26.16 3.82
C MET A 436 19.10 24.91 3.55
N LYS A 437 19.23 24.49 2.27
CA LYS A 437 20.03 23.32 1.87
C LYS A 437 21.51 23.42 2.30
N HIS A 438 22.06 24.64 2.41
CA HIS A 438 23.47 24.82 2.82
C HIS A 438 23.72 24.42 4.27
N PHE A 439 22.68 24.35 5.11
CA PHE A 439 22.81 23.86 6.48
C PHE A 439 23.01 22.34 6.55
N ASN A 440 22.92 21.61 5.43
CA ASN A 440 23.32 20.20 5.36
C ASN A 440 24.82 20.01 5.16
N MET A 441 25.52 21.02 4.63
CA MET A 441 26.95 20.93 4.34
C MET A 441 27.78 20.87 5.62
N LEU A 442 28.81 20.01 5.64
CA LEU A 442 29.81 20.01 6.71
C LEU A 442 30.73 21.24 6.61
N LYS A 443 31.26 21.50 5.40
CA LYS A 443 32.03 22.71 5.07
C LYS A 443 31.11 23.68 4.32
N THR A 444 30.77 24.79 4.95
CA THR A 444 29.83 25.75 4.35
C THR A 444 30.57 26.73 3.44
N SER A 445 30.22 26.79 2.16
CA SER A 445 30.38 28.00 1.36
C SER A 445 28.98 28.41 0.92
N TYR A 446 28.56 29.63 1.28
CA TYR A 446 27.21 30.14 1.02
C TYR A 446 27.11 30.91 -0.30
N THR A 447 28.13 30.83 -1.15
CA THR A 447 28.13 31.42 -2.48
C THR A 447 27.79 30.35 -3.51
N ASP A 448 26.65 30.49 -4.20
CA ASP A 448 26.41 29.82 -5.47
C ASP A 448 27.43 30.38 -6.48
N SER A 449 28.61 29.77 -6.55
CA SER A 449 29.53 29.98 -7.66
C SER A 449 28.88 29.31 -8.87
N GLY A 450 28.11 30.08 -9.65
CA GLY A 450 27.20 29.64 -10.71
C GLY A 450 27.79 28.88 -11.90
N ASN A 451 28.83 28.07 -11.71
CA ASN A 451 29.43 27.20 -12.72
C ASN A 451 29.33 25.70 -12.39
N ASP A 452 28.92 25.28 -11.18
CA ASP A 452 28.77 23.85 -10.83
C ASP A 452 27.56 23.61 -9.91
N GLU A 453 26.39 23.32 -10.51
CA GLU A 453 25.12 23.03 -9.81
C GLU A 453 25.04 21.58 -9.28
N SER A 454 26.11 21.11 -8.64
CA SER A 454 26.14 19.75 -8.08
C SER A 454 25.15 19.61 -6.91
N THR A 455 24.13 18.75 -7.05
CA THR A 455 23.12 18.55 -5.99
C THR A 455 23.67 17.75 -4.81
N GLY A 456 24.60 16.83 -5.02
CA GLY A 456 25.11 15.90 -4.00
C GLY A 456 25.85 16.53 -2.82
N MET A 457 26.26 17.79 -2.89
CA MET A 457 26.90 18.47 -1.76
C MET A 457 25.90 18.90 -0.67
N PHE A 458 24.61 18.95 -0.98
CA PHE A 458 23.56 19.45 -0.09
C PHE A 458 22.73 18.35 0.57
N THR A 459 23.13 17.10 0.39
CA THR A 459 22.30 15.93 0.72
C THR A 459 22.95 15.06 1.79
N LEU A 460 22.14 14.27 2.49
CA LEU A 460 22.67 13.23 3.40
C LEU A 460 23.37 12.08 2.66
N GLU A 461 22.94 11.78 1.43
CA GLU A 461 23.41 10.67 0.63
C GLU A 461 24.60 11.05 -0.27
N GLY A 462 25.45 10.07 -0.63
CA GLY A 462 26.58 10.24 -1.56
C GLY A 462 26.19 9.93 -3.01
N SER A 463 26.83 8.92 -3.60
CA SER A 463 26.46 8.43 -4.95
C SER A 463 25.00 8.02 -5.01
N ARG A 464 24.28 8.47 -6.04
CA ARG A 464 22.84 8.23 -6.20
C ARG A 464 22.49 7.81 -7.63
N GLN A 465 21.55 6.89 -7.72
CA GLN A 465 21.01 6.38 -8.99
C GLN A 465 20.11 7.43 -9.64
N SER A 466 20.55 8.00 -10.75
CA SER A 466 19.83 9.11 -11.41
C SER A 466 18.64 8.67 -12.27
N ALA A 467 18.54 7.37 -12.60
CA ALA A 467 17.45 6.84 -13.43
C ALA A 467 16.06 7.10 -12.84
N ALA A 468 15.96 7.12 -11.51
CA ALA A 468 14.73 7.39 -10.80
C ALA A 468 14.22 8.83 -11.00
N ALA A 469 15.13 9.81 -11.01
CA ALA A 469 14.81 11.20 -11.31
C ALA A 469 14.29 11.35 -12.75
N VAL A 470 14.90 10.66 -13.73
CA VAL A 470 14.43 10.66 -15.13
C VAL A 470 13.04 10.04 -15.25
N GLY A 471 12.78 8.92 -14.55
CA GLY A 471 11.46 8.31 -14.51
C GLY A 471 10.39 9.25 -13.91
N ALA A 472 10.71 9.95 -12.82
CA ALA A 472 9.82 10.96 -12.25
C ALA A 472 9.58 12.13 -13.21
N LEU A 473 10.63 12.68 -13.81
CA LEU A 473 10.53 13.78 -14.77
C LEU A 473 9.64 13.42 -15.96
N MET A 474 9.88 12.24 -16.56
CA MET A 474 9.07 11.73 -17.67
C MET A 474 7.61 11.60 -17.27
N THR A 475 7.34 11.11 -16.07
CA THR A 475 5.97 10.98 -15.56
C THR A 475 5.32 12.36 -15.37
N HIS A 476 6.03 13.32 -14.78
CA HIS A 476 5.52 14.68 -14.59
C HIS A 476 5.22 15.38 -15.91
N LYS A 477 6.10 15.24 -16.92
CA LYS A 477 5.93 15.85 -18.25
C LYS A 477 4.78 15.24 -19.05
N VAL A 478 4.56 13.92 -18.93
CA VAL A 478 3.52 13.21 -19.71
C VAL A 478 2.14 13.32 -19.05
N ILE A 479 2.07 13.19 -17.72
CA ILE A 479 0.80 13.16 -16.99
C ILE A 479 0.40 14.56 -16.52
N GLY A 480 1.35 15.37 -16.07
CA GLY A 480 1.11 16.71 -15.54
C GLY A 480 0.72 16.74 -14.06
N LEU A 481 1.34 17.64 -13.29
CA LEU A 481 1.11 17.86 -11.85
C LEU A 481 -0.10 18.77 -11.57
N HIS A 482 -1.21 18.52 -12.26
CA HIS A 482 -2.44 19.31 -12.19
C HIS A 482 -3.70 18.45 -12.16
N LYS A 483 -4.87 19.07 -12.01
CA LYS A 483 -6.13 18.37 -11.75
C LYS A 483 -6.53 17.43 -12.89
N TYR A 484 -6.19 17.76 -14.14
CA TYR A 484 -6.46 16.92 -15.31
C TYR A 484 -5.45 15.77 -15.52
N GLY A 485 -4.35 15.77 -14.77
CA GLY A 485 -3.24 14.81 -14.85
C GLY A 485 -3.24 13.90 -13.64
N TYR A 486 -2.26 14.06 -12.75
CA TYR A 486 -2.22 13.34 -11.47
C TYR A 486 -3.48 13.52 -10.63
N GLY A 487 -4.10 14.71 -10.68
CA GLY A 487 -5.35 14.93 -9.96
C GLY A 487 -6.46 13.97 -10.40
N ARG A 488 -6.49 13.60 -11.69
CA ARG A 488 -7.43 12.61 -12.24
C ARG A 488 -7.16 11.22 -11.67
N ILE A 489 -5.89 10.79 -11.63
CA ILE A 489 -5.50 9.50 -11.06
C ILE A 489 -5.94 9.39 -9.61
N LEU A 490 -5.64 10.43 -8.82
CA LEU A 490 -5.91 10.44 -7.38
C LEU A 490 -7.40 10.61 -7.07
N GLU A 491 -8.15 11.33 -7.90
CA GLU A 491 -9.61 11.42 -7.78
C GLU A 491 -10.28 10.05 -7.98
N HIS A 492 -9.81 9.22 -8.92
CA HIS A 492 -10.31 7.85 -9.09
C HIS A 492 -10.00 6.98 -7.87
N CYS A 493 -8.79 7.09 -7.34
CA CYS A 493 -8.37 6.39 -6.14
C CYS A 493 -9.23 6.82 -4.93
N LEU A 494 -9.44 8.12 -4.75
CA LEU A 494 -10.23 8.70 -3.65
C LEU A 494 -11.72 8.35 -3.76
N LEU A 495 -12.29 8.36 -4.97
CA LEU A 495 -13.66 7.89 -5.20
C LEU A 495 -13.79 6.41 -4.80
N GLY A 496 -12.83 5.57 -5.23
CA GLY A 496 -12.78 4.17 -4.83
C GLY A 496 -12.70 4.01 -3.32
N ALA A 497 -11.82 4.78 -2.65
CA ALA A 497 -11.69 4.77 -1.20
C ALA A 497 -13.00 5.16 -0.50
N LYS A 498 -13.69 6.21 -0.95
CA LYS A 498 -14.95 6.67 -0.36
C LYS A 498 -16.11 5.69 -0.60
N ILE A 499 -16.16 5.03 -1.77
CA ILE A 499 -17.11 3.94 -2.03
C ILE A 499 -16.84 2.74 -1.11
N MET A 500 -15.58 2.36 -0.92
CA MET A 500 -15.23 1.27 0.00
C MET A 500 -15.55 1.60 1.45
N PHE A 501 -15.36 2.86 1.88
CA PHE A 501 -15.84 3.32 3.19
C PHE A 501 -17.35 3.15 3.35
N CYS A 502 -18.14 3.53 2.34
CA CYS A 502 -19.58 3.29 2.34
C CYS A 502 -19.91 1.79 2.45
N LYS A 503 -19.15 0.96 1.73
CA LYS A 503 -19.31 -0.50 1.76
C LYS A 503 -18.99 -1.08 3.13
N TRP A 504 -18.01 -0.58 3.88
CA TRP A 504 -17.74 -1.03 5.25
C TRP A 504 -18.94 -0.81 6.17
N LEU A 505 -19.62 0.33 6.03
CA LEU A 505 -20.83 0.66 6.81
C LEU A 505 -22.05 -0.19 6.44
N THR A 506 -22.10 -0.76 5.24
CA THR A 506 -23.24 -1.56 4.74
C THR A 506 -22.87 -3.01 4.43
N LEU A 507 -21.66 -3.46 4.80
CA LEU A 507 -21.15 -4.79 4.47
C LEU A 507 -21.94 -5.88 5.18
N ALA A 508 -22.16 -5.67 6.48
CA ALA A 508 -22.93 -6.55 7.33
C ALA A 508 -24.42 -6.39 7.02
N LYS A 509 -25.05 -7.50 6.61
CA LYS A 509 -26.50 -7.62 6.48
C LYS A 509 -27.15 -7.84 7.84
N GLU A 510 -28.47 -7.72 7.90
CA GLU A 510 -29.24 -7.89 9.14
C GLU A 510 -29.00 -9.26 9.79
N ASP A 511 -29.04 -10.32 8.98
CA ASP A 511 -28.83 -11.71 9.40
C ASP A 511 -27.35 -12.13 9.49
N ASP A 512 -26.41 -11.22 9.22
CA ASP A 512 -24.99 -11.55 9.35
C ASP A 512 -24.59 -11.66 10.83
N ASN A 513 -23.80 -12.68 11.13
CA ASN A 513 -23.20 -12.93 12.44
C ASN A 513 -22.00 -12.01 12.75
N PHE A 514 -21.91 -10.85 12.10
CA PHE A 514 -20.83 -9.90 12.30
C PHE A 514 -21.29 -8.46 12.13
N VAL A 515 -20.44 -7.55 12.59
CA VAL A 515 -20.50 -6.11 12.36
C VAL A 515 -19.14 -5.65 11.83
N CYS A 516 -19.14 -4.63 11.00
CA CYS A 516 -17.93 -4.04 10.43
C CYS A 516 -18.04 -2.53 10.55
N PHE A 517 -17.00 -1.90 11.09
CA PHE A 517 -16.96 -0.45 11.24
C PHE A 517 -15.65 0.11 10.69
N PRO A 518 -15.71 1.18 9.88
CA PRO A 518 -14.51 1.94 9.59
C PRO A 518 -14.02 2.64 10.86
N VAL A 519 -12.71 2.77 10.98
CA VAL A 519 -12.07 3.41 12.14
C VAL A 519 -12.29 4.92 12.13
N LYS A 520 -12.29 5.54 10.94
CA LYS A 520 -12.64 6.96 10.83
C LYS A 520 -14.12 7.15 11.15
N PRO A 521 -14.46 7.96 12.17
CA PRO A 521 -15.85 8.10 12.59
C PRO A 521 -16.67 8.92 11.59
N LEU A 522 -17.99 8.78 11.68
CA LEU A 522 -18.91 9.67 10.98
C LEU A 522 -18.79 11.12 11.51
N PRO A 523 -19.13 12.13 10.67
CA PRO A 523 -19.21 13.51 11.13
C PRO A 523 -20.13 13.64 12.35
N THR A 524 -19.78 14.55 13.27
CA THR A 524 -20.54 14.75 14.51
C THR A 524 -22.01 15.05 14.23
N GLY A 525 -22.92 14.41 14.97
CA GLY A 525 -24.35 14.65 14.87
C GLY A 525 -25.07 13.94 13.71
N ILE A 526 -24.36 13.14 12.90
CA ILE A 526 -24.97 12.34 11.83
C ILE A 526 -25.24 10.91 12.33
N ALA A 527 -26.50 10.47 12.29
CA ALA A 527 -26.89 9.12 12.67
C ALA A 527 -26.49 8.09 11.61
N LEU A 528 -25.96 6.94 12.06
CA LEU A 528 -25.52 5.82 11.21
C LEU A 528 -26.64 5.31 10.28
N GLU A 529 -27.86 5.16 10.78
CA GLU A 529 -28.98 4.63 9.99
C GLU A 529 -29.37 5.57 8.85
N SER A 530 -29.32 6.88 9.06
CA SER A 530 -29.53 7.87 7.99
C SER A 530 -28.45 7.77 6.90
N VAL A 531 -27.21 7.50 7.29
CA VAL A 531 -26.08 7.28 6.37
C VAL A 531 -26.27 6.00 5.57
N LYS A 532 -26.64 4.88 6.21
CA LYS A 532 -26.91 3.61 5.52
C LYS A 532 -28.05 3.74 4.50
N LEU A 533 -29.14 4.41 4.85
CA LEU A 533 -30.25 4.69 3.93
C LEU A 533 -29.81 5.52 2.72
N PHE A 534 -28.95 6.52 2.94
CA PHE A 534 -28.40 7.32 1.86
C PHE A 534 -27.52 6.46 0.93
N ILE A 535 -26.62 5.65 1.48
CA ILE A 535 -25.73 4.75 0.73
C ILE A 535 -26.56 3.82 -0.14
N LYS A 536 -27.57 3.14 0.43
CA LYS A 536 -28.47 2.23 -0.29
C LYS A 536 -29.17 2.91 -1.47
N LYS A 537 -29.55 4.19 -1.32
CA LYS A 537 -30.27 4.95 -2.34
C LYS A 537 -29.36 5.45 -3.47
N TYR A 538 -28.18 5.95 -3.14
CA TYR A 538 -27.36 6.75 -4.07
C TYR A 538 -26.03 6.11 -4.48
N ILE A 539 -25.51 5.14 -3.71
CA ILE A 539 -24.16 4.58 -3.89
C ILE A 539 -24.22 3.08 -4.21
N GLU A 540 -24.94 2.29 -3.40
CA GLU A 540 -24.92 0.84 -3.50
C GLU A 540 -25.48 0.33 -4.83
N GLY A 541 -24.76 -0.60 -5.47
CA GLY A 541 -25.12 -1.16 -6.78
C GLY A 541 -25.11 -0.16 -7.94
N LYS A 542 -24.58 1.06 -7.75
CA LYS A 542 -24.45 2.06 -8.81
C LYS A 542 -23.03 2.04 -9.39
N PRO A 543 -22.88 2.04 -10.73
CA PRO A 543 -21.59 2.27 -11.37
C PRO A 543 -20.99 3.62 -10.94
N ALA A 544 -19.65 3.68 -10.83
CA ALA A 544 -18.94 4.87 -10.37
C ALA A 544 -19.24 6.10 -11.23
N GLU A 545 -19.44 5.93 -12.54
CA GLU A 545 -19.79 7.02 -13.45
C GLU A 545 -21.13 7.67 -13.09
N LYS A 546 -22.11 6.85 -12.64
CA LYS A 546 -23.43 7.35 -12.21
C LYS A 546 -23.35 8.05 -10.86
N ILE A 547 -22.55 7.52 -9.93
CA ILE A 547 -22.30 8.16 -8.63
C ILE A 547 -21.67 9.54 -8.86
N ARG A 548 -20.63 9.60 -9.70
CA ARG A 548 -19.91 10.83 -10.01
C ARG A 548 -20.79 11.92 -10.62
N LYS A 549 -21.67 11.56 -11.56
CA LYS A 549 -22.60 12.51 -12.20
C LYS A 549 -23.71 12.97 -11.26
N ASN A 550 -23.89 12.32 -10.11
CA ASN A 550 -24.88 12.69 -9.12
C ASN A 550 -24.29 13.67 -8.10
N LYS A 551 -24.63 14.96 -8.24
CA LYS A 551 -24.18 16.02 -7.32
C LYS A 551 -24.50 15.72 -5.85
N THR A 552 -25.68 15.16 -5.56
CA THR A 552 -26.08 14.83 -4.18
C THR A 552 -25.17 13.74 -3.59
N ALA A 553 -24.86 12.70 -4.38
CA ALA A 553 -23.93 11.66 -3.97
C ALA A 553 -22.52 12.21 -3.76
N MET A 554 -22.03 13.05 -4.67
CA MET A 554 -20.68 13.63 -4.57
C MET A 554 -20.53 14.58 -3.38
N GLU A 555 -21.52 15.44 -3.09
CA GLU A 555 -21.48 16.29 -1.89
C GLU A 555 -21.49 15.47 -0.59
N PHE A 556 -22.23 14.37 -0.55
CA PHE A 556 -22.20 13.43 0.56
C PHE A 556 -20.82 12.78 0.70
N LEU A 557 -20.24 12.28 -0.40
CA LEU A 557 -18.93 11.62 -0.38
C LEU A 557 -17.80 12.59 0.03
N LYS A 558 -17.88 13.89 -0.26
CA LYS A 558 -16.92 14.89 0.25
C LYS A 558 -16.89 14.98 1.77
N GLN A 559 -18.02 14.73 2.43
CA GLN A 559 -18.19 14.89 3.88
C GLN A 559 -17.84 13.64 4.69
N ILE A 560 -17.94 12.45 4.08
CA ILE A 560 -17.70 11.18 4.77
C ILE A 560 -16.45 10.46 4.28
N GLY A 561 -16.00 9.48 5.07
CA GLY A 561 -14.88 8.63 4.71
C GLY A 561 -13.52 9.32 4.85
N PRO A 562 -12.46 8.67 4.34
CA PRO A 562 -11.09 9.07 4.60
C PRO A 562 -10.75 10.45 4.03
N ASP A 563 -9.74 11.11 4.62
CA ASP A 563 -9.23 12.37 4.07
C ASP A 563 -8.52 12.11 2.74
N LEU A 564 -7.77 11.01 2.67
CA LEU A 564 -7.11 10.47 1.47
C LEU A 564 -7.61 9.05 1.16
N VAL A 565 -6.74 8.12 0.76
CA VAL A 565 -7.14 6.80 0.20
C VAL A 565 -6.98 5.62 1.17
N LYS A 566 -6.83 5.87 2.47
CA LYS A 566 -6.63 4.81 3.48
C LYS A 566 -7.88 4.59 4.29
N ASN A 567 -8.42 3.37 4.26
CA ASN A 567 -9.63 2.97 4.96
C ASN A 567 -9.34 1.89 6.00
N PRO A 568 -8.91 2.27 7.21
CA PRO A 568 -8.83 1.34 8.33
C PRO A 568 -10.24 0.93 8.77
N PHE A 569 -10.42 -0.34 9.10
CA PHE A 569 -11.68 -0.92 9.58
C PHE A 569 -11.42 -2.03 10.62
N VAL A 570 -12.43 -2.32 11.43
CA VAL A 570 -12.44 -3.38 12.43
C VAL A 570 -13.73 -4.18 12.31
N VAL A 571 -13.62 -5.49 12.46
CA VAL A 571 -14.75 -6.43 12.43
C VAL A 571 -14.96 -7.01 13.83
N ASN A 572 -16.21 -7.15 14.24
CA ASN A 572 -16.59 -7.90 15.43
C ASN A 572 -17.70 -8.90 15.08
N PHE A 573 -17.90 -9.93 15.89
CA PHE A 573 -18.85 -11.00 15.60
C PHE A 573 -20.03 -10.99 16.57
N LYS A 574 -21.07 -11.74 16.22
CA LYS A 574 -22.29 -11.95 17.00
C LYS A 574 -22.49 -13.43 17.26
N THR A 575 -23.02 -13.75 18.43
CA THR A 575 -23.55 -15.08 18.75
C THR A 575 -25.04 -14.93 18.98
N GLY A 576 -25.85 -15.44 18.05
CA GLY A 576 -27.26 -15.07 17.95
C GLY A 576 -27.41 -13.57 17.70
N ASN A 577 -28.18 -12.88 18.54
CA ASN A 577 -28.40 -11.43 18.43
C ASN A 577 -27.45 -10.60 19.31
N THR A 578 -26.53 -11.22 20.03
CA THR A 578 -25.61 -10.54 20.95
C THR A 578 -24.26 -10.33 20.28
N VAL A 579 -23.81 -9.08 20.21
CA VAL A 579 -22.47 -8.73 19.74
C VAL A 579 -21.46 -9.10 20.84
N ASN A 580 -20.32 -9.68 20.47
CA ASN A 580 -19.21 -9.95 21.40
C ASN A 580 -18.73 -8.65 22.07
N ASP A 581 -18.56 -8.65 23.39
CA ASP A 581 -18.04 -7.50 24.13
C ASP A 581 -16.58 -7.65 24.60
N ASP A 582 -15.93 -8.79 24.30
CA ASP A 582 -14.53 -9.07 24.66
C ASP A 582 -13.55 -8.54 23.59
N VAL A 583 -12.66 -7.62 24.02
CA VAL A 583 -11.63 -7.01 23.17
C VAL A 583 -10.62 -8.04 22.64
N GLY A 584 -10.25 -9.04 23.44
CA GLY A 584 -9.30 -10.08 23.04
C GLY A 584 -9.86 -11.00 21.95
N LEU A 585 -11.13 -11.38 22.02
CA LEU A 585 -11.81 -12.15 20.98
C LEU A 585 -11.99 -11.32 19.69
N CYS A 586 -12.30 -10.03 19.80
CA CYS A 586 -12.34 -9.14 18.65
C CYS A 586 -10.97 -9.03 17.97
N ASN A 587 -9.90 -8.87 18.75
CA ASN A 587 -8.54 -8.82 18.20
C ASN A 587 -8.14 -10.15 17.53
N LYS A 588 -8.43 -11.30 18.16
CA LYS A 588 -8.20 -12.62 17.53
C LYS A 588 -8.90 -12.76 16.18
N LEU A 589 -10.14 -12.28 16.05
CA LEU A 589 -10.85 -12.27 14.77
C LEU A 589 -10.15 -11.40 13.74
N ASN A 590 -9.77 -10.16 14.08
CA ASN A 590 -9.12 -9.25 13.13
C ASN A 590 -7.72 -9.74 12.72
N SER A 591 -6.97 -10.37 13.63
CA SER A 591 -5.70 -11.02 13.30
C SER A 591 -5.89 -12.18 12.32
N GLU A 592 -6.93 -13.01 12.48
CA GLU A 592 -7.23 -14.09 11.53
C GLU A 592 -7.69 -13.57 10.17
N ILE A 593 -8.52 -12.52 10.15
CA ILE A 593 -8.91 -11.81 8.93
C ILE A 593 -7.67 -11.28 8.21
N PHE A 594 -6.76 -10.60 8.92
CA PHE A 594 -5.52 -10.10 8.35
C PHE A 594 -4.64 -11.22 7.80
N ARG A 595 -4.48 -12.32 8.54
CA ARG A 595 -3.67 -13.48 8.14
C ARG A 595 -4.11 -14.06 6.79
N ARG A 596 -5.42 -14.06 6.51
CA ARG A 596 -5.98 -14.51 5.22
C ARG A 596 -5.77 -13.53 4.07
N MET A 597 -5.38 -12.31 4.38
CA MET A 597 -5.24 -11.18 3.44
C MET A 597 -3.81 -10.65 3.39
N THR A 598 -2.84 -11.46 3.82
CA THR A 598 -1.43 -11.09 3.76
C THR A 598 -0.62 -12.18 3.07
N PHE A 599 0.44 -11.77 2.39
CA PHE A 599 1.43 -12.67 1.85
C PHE A 599 2.32 -13.19 2.99
N THR A 600 2.78 -14.43 2.87
CA THR A 600 3.73 -15.07 3.79
C THR A 600 4.98 -15.50 3.04
N ASN A 601 5.99 -16.00 3.75
CA ASN A 601 7.18 -16.57 3.12
C ASN A 601 6.88 -17.92 2.41
N LYS A 602 5.72 -18.54 2.65
CA LYS A 602 5.30 -19.80 2.02
C LYS A 602 4.55 -19.48 0.71
N THR A 603 5.21 -19.64 -0.44
CA THR A 603 4.72 -19.18 -1.75
C THR A 603 3.45 -19.86 -2.27
N GLU A 604 3.20 -21.10 -1.89
CA GLU A 604 1.99 -21.84 -2.28
C GLU A 604 0.73 -21.18 -1.70
N HIS A 605 0.83 -20.65 -0.49
CA HIS A 605 -0.26 -19.89 0.16
C HIS A 605 -0.54 -18.58 -0.58
N ASN A 606 0.51 -17.88 -1.02
CA ASN A 606 0.41 -16.57 -1.67
C ASN A 606 -0.37 -16.62 -3.00
N ASN A 607 -0.37 -17.76 -3.71
CA ASN A 607 -1.13 -17.92 -4.95
C ASN A 607 -2.65 -17.83 -4.75
N ARG A 608 -3.15 -18.01 -3.53
CA ARG A 608 -4.59 -18.04 -3.21
C ARG A 608 -5.03 -16.91 -2.29
N VAL A 609 -4.15 -15.94 -1.99
CA VAL A 609 -4.51 -14.74 -1.22
C VAL A 609 -5.52 -13.93 -2.04
N PRO A 610 -6.79 -13.82 -1.59
CA PRO A 610 -7.89 -13.33 -2.42
C PRO A 610 -7.90 -11.80 -2.56
N LEU A 611 -7.38 -11.09 -1.54
CA LEU A 611 -7.18 -9.65 -1.50
C LEU A 611 -6.12 -9.33 -0.46
N THR A 612 -5.55 -8.13 -0.52
CA THR A 612 -4.50 -7.71 0.43
C THR A 612 -4.89 -6.45 1.17
N VAL A 613 -4.43 -6.36 2.41
CA VAL A 613 -4.58 -5.17 3.28
C VAL A 613 -3.28 -4.93 4.05
N PHE A 614 -3.18 -3.75 4.66
CA PHE A 614 -2.15 -3.44 5.64
C PHE A 614 -2.69 -3.62 7.07
N HIS A 615 -1.83 -3.71 8.08
CA HIS A 615 -2.21 -3.96 9.48
C HIS A 615 -1.79 -2.79 10.39
N THR A 616 -2.57 -2.52 11.43
CA THR A 616 -2.24 -1.54 12.48
C THR A 616 -2.94 -1.86 13.80
N VAL A 617 -2.47 -1.24 14.88
CA VAL A 617 -3.06 -1.31 16.22
C VAL A 617 -3.50 0.10 16.62
N ILE A 618 -4.72 0.23 17.12
CA ILE A 618 -5.25 1.49 17.68
C ILE A 618 -5.17 1.37 19.20
N ASP A 619 -4.20 2.06 19.81
CA ASP A 619 -3.93 2.01 21.24
C ASP A 619 -4.42 3.24 22.03
N GLU A 620 -4.50 3.08 23.36
CA GLU A 620 -5.02 4.09 24.30
C GLU A 620 -4.08 5.28 24.51
N ASP A 621 -2.77 5.09 24.30
CA ASP A 621 -1.77 6.12 24.54
C ASP A 621 -1.76 7.13 23.39
N ASN A 622 -1.89 6.66 22.16
CA ASN A 622 -1.77 7.43 20.94
C ASN A 622 -3.13 7.92 20.40
N TYR A 623 -4.18 7.08 20.50
CA TYR A 623 -5.47 7.29 19.83
C TYR A 623 -6.70 7.21 20.77
N PRO A 624 -6.66 7.79 21.99
CA PRO A 624 -7.68 7.52 23.02
C PRO A 624 -9.11 7.82 22.56
N VAL A 625 -9.35 9.02 22.02
CA VAL A 625 -10.70 9.45 21.60
C VAL A 625 -11.24 8.62 20.44
N MET A 626 -10.37 8.25 19.50
CA MET A 626 -10.74 7.40 18.36
C MET A 626 -11.06 5.98 18.82
N LEU A 627 -10.25 5.43 19.72
CA LEU A 627 -10.43 4.09 20.26
C LEU A 627 -11.74 3.97 21.04
N ASP A 628 -12.08 4.96 21.86
CA ASP A 628 -13.33 4.98 22.63
C ASP A 628 -14.56 4.94 21.71
N ILE A 629 -14.58 5.80 20.68
CA ILE A 629 -15.66 5.83 19.68
C ILE A 629 -15.76 4.48 18.95
N LEU A 630 -14.62 3.86 18.63
CA LEU A 630 -14.59 2.59 17.92
C LEU A 630 -15.08 1.43 18.79
N LYS A 631 -14.67 1.37 20.06
CA LYS A 631 -15.16 0.38 21.04
C LYS A 631 -16.67 0.51 21.26
N GLU A 632 -17.18 1.74 21.37
CA GLU A 632 -18.62 2.01 21.47
C GLU A 632 -19.39 1.47 20.25
N ASN A 633 -18.93 1.80 19.04
CA ASN A 633 -19.56 1.31 17.80
C ASN A 633 -19.53 -0.23 17.68
N LEU A 634 -18.49 -0.87 18.20
CA LEU A 634 -18.33 -2.34 18.18
C LEU A 634 -18.96 -3.05 19.38
N SER A 635 -19.59 -2.31 20.31
CA SER A 635 -20.15 -2.84 21.58
C SER A 635 -19.13 -3.54 22.48
N LEU A 636 -17.87 -3.12 22.44
CA LEU A 636 -16.78 -3.72 23.23
C LEU A 636 -16.66 -3.06 24.61
N LYS A 637 -16.27 -3.85 25.61
CA LYS A 637 -16.02 -3.40 26.99
C LYS A 637 -14.59 -3.73 27.41
N GLY A 638 -14.02 -2.88 28.26
CA GLY A 638 -12.70 -3.09 28.85
C GLY A 638 -11.56 -2.31 28.19
N SER A 639 -10.38 -2.43 28.80
CA SER A 639 -9.14 -1.78 28.36
C SER A 639 -8.42 -2.58 27.28
N GLY A 640 -7.51 -1.92 26.57
CA GLY A 640 -6.66 -2.50 25.52
C GLY A 640 -6.95 -1.93 24.14
N GLY A 641 -5.93 -1.97 23.26
CA GLY A 641 -6.05 -1.52 21.88
C GLY A 641 -6.80 -2.49 20.97
N LEU A 642 -7.14 -2.03 19.76
CA LEU A 642 -7.82 -2.83 18.74
C LEU A 642 -6.91 -3.11 17.54
N GLU A 643 -6.90 -4.37 17.11
CA GLU A 643 -6.30 -4.79 15.85
C GLU A 643 -7.17 -4.36 14.68
N ALA A 644 -6.58 -3.66 13.71
CA ALA A 644 -7.29 -3.13 12.55
C ALA A 644 -6.59 -3.45 11.24
N SER A 645 -7.39 -3.65 10.20
CA SER A 645 -6.91 -3.80 8.82
C SER A 645 -7.14 -2.53 8.04
N ILE A 646 -6.21 -2.16 7.17
CA ILE A 646 -6.25 -0.94 6.35
C ILE A 646 -6.33 -1.32 4.88
N HIS A 647 -7.42 -0.94 4.24
CA HIS A 647 -7.53 -1.00 2.79
C HIS A 647 -6.99 0.31 2.18
N ILE A 648 -5.82 0.27 1.55
CA ILE A 648 -5.23 1.40 0.83
C ILE A 648 -5.60 1.33 -0.64
N VAL A 649 -6.39 2.30 -1.12
CA VAL A 649 -6.88 2.32 -2.51
C VAL A 649 -5.94 3.14 -3.39
N LEU A 650 -4.93 2.49 -3.97
CA LEU A 650 -4.05 3.09 -4.99
C LEU A 650 -4.30 2.56 -6.40
N SER A 651 -5.30 1.69 -6.59
CA SER A 651 -5.69 1.24 -7.92
C SER A 651 -6.77 2.16 -8.48
N PRO A 652 -6.48 3.00 -9.51
CA PRO A 652 -7.52 3.80 -10.16
C PRO A 652 -8.53 2.92 -10.91
N TRP A 653 -8.22 1.63 -11.07
CA TRP A 653 -9.05 0.62 -11.72
C TRP A 653 -10.16 0.06 -10.82
N LEU A 654 -10.11 0.30 -9.50
CA LEU A 654 -11.06 -0.26 -8.53
C LEU A 654 -12.49 0.22 -8.77
N VAL A 655 -12.68 1.43 -9.30
CA VAL A 655 -14.01 2.01 -9.55
C VAL A 655 -14.70 1.45 -10.80
N TYR A 656 -13.99 0.67 -11.62
CA TYR A 656 -14.50 0.10 -12.86
C TYR A 656 -14.89 -1.37 -12.72
N ASN A 657 -15.65 -1.89 -13.68
CA ASN A 657 -15.97 -3.32 -13.85
C ASN A 657 -16.55 -4.00 -12.59
N ASN A 658 -17.29 -3.26 -11.75
CA ASN A 658 -17.81 -3.72 -10.46
C ASN A 658 -16.73 -4.26 -9.49
N ASN A 659 -15.48 -3.83 -9.63
CA ASN A 659 -14.38 -4.29 -8.78
C ASN A 659 -14.61 -3.95 -7.30
N THR A 660 -15.29 -2.85 -6.97
CA THR A 660 -15.67 -2.52 -5.57
C THR A 660 -16.66 -3.53 -4.98
N ASP A 661 -17.63 -4.01 -5.76
CA ASP A 661 -18.58 -5.05 -5.33
C ASP A 661 -17.89 -6.39 -5.16
N MET A 662 -17.02 -6.76 -6.11
CA MET A 662 -16.18 -7.97 -6.03
C MET A 662 -15.28 -7.93 -4.78
N PHE A 663 -14.65 -6.80 -4.49
CA PHE A 663 -13.79 -6.66 -3.31
C PHE A 663 -14.61 -6.87 -2.03
N ALA A 664 -15.76 -6.20 -1.90
CA ALA A 664 -16.61 -6.31 -0.72
C ALA A 664 -17.19 -7.72 -0.54
N SER A 665 -17.66 -8.39 -1.60
CA SER A 665 -18.18 -9.75 -1.50
C SER A 665 -17.09 -10.75 -1.11
N THR A 666 -15.90 -10.62 -1.69
CA THR A 666 -14.73 -11.42 -1.32
C THR A 666 -14.36 -11.18 0.14
N PHE A 667 -14.34 -9.92 0.58
CA PHE A 667 -14.01 -9.57 1.96
C PHE A 667 -15.05 -10.09 2.98
N ARG A 668 -16.35 -9.96 2.68
CA ARG A 668 -17.41 -10.56 3.52
C ARG A 668 -17.21 -12.07 3.67
N GLN A 669 -16.83 -12.76 2.60
CA GLN A 669 -16.54 -14.19 2.70
C GLN A 669 -15.37 -14.49 3.64
N ILE A 670 -14.29 -13.71 3.56
CA ILE A 670 -13.13 -13.87 4.45
C ILE A 670 -13.53 -13.68 5.92
N ILE A 671 -14.42 -12.75 6.22
CA ILE A 671 -14.97 -12.56 7.58
C ILE A 671 -15.68 -13.84 8.04
N LEU A 672 -16.62 -14.37 7.24
CA LEU A 672 -17.36 -15.58 7.59
C LEU A 672 -16.42 -16.78 7.80
N ASP A 673 -15.40 -16.92 6.94
CA ASP A 673 -14.39 -17.98 7.04
C ASP A 673 -13.51 -17.85 8.30
N SER A 674 -13.40 -16.64 8.85
CA SER A 674 -12.59 -16.33 10.02
C SER A 674 -13.36 -16.51 11.32
N ILE A 675 -14.66 -16.17 11.34
CA ILE A 675 -15.49 -16.25 12.55
C ILE A 675 -15.54 -17.66 13.10
N GLY A 676 -15.86 -18.65 12.27
CA GLY A 676 -16.00 -20.03 12.77
C GLY A 676 -14.71 -20.61 13.35
N LYS A 677 -13.52 -20.13 12.95
CA LYS A 677 -12.26 -20.51 13.63
C LYS A 677 -12.19 -20.06 15.09
N ILE A 678 -12.89 -18.99 15.42
CA ILE A 678 -12.93 -18.40 16.76
C ILE A 678 -14.11 -18.96 17.55
N THR A 679 -15.26 -19.16 16.91
CA THR A 679 -16.53 -19.45 17.59
C THR A 679 -16.98 -20.90 17.53
N ASP A 680 -16.47 -21.72 16.60
CA ASP A 680 -16.98 -23.08 16.45
C ASP A 680 -16.45 -24.01 17.52
N GLU A 681 -17.30 -24.94 17.93
CA GLU A 681 -16.95 -26.02 18.84
C GLU A 681 -16.11 -27.10 18.12
N PRO A 682 -15.11 -27.71 18.79
CA PRO A 682 -14.37 -28.85 18.27
C PRO A 682 -15.28 -30.06 18.00
N VAL A 683 -15.22 -30.63 16.80
CA VAL A 683 -16.06 -31.78 16.38
C VAL A 683 -15.27 -32.76 15.52
N LEU A 684 -15.83 -33.95 15.31
CA LEU A 684 -15.29 -34.90 14.32
C LEU A 684 -15.68 -34.44 12.91
N HIS A 685 -14.66 -34.23 12.08
CA HIS A 685 -14.77 -33.86 10.69
C HIS A 685 -14.61 -35.07 9.76
N SER A 686 -15.44 -35.13 8.72
CA SER A 686 -15.43 -36.21 7.74
C SER A 686 -15.23 -35.64 6.33
N PHE A 687 -14.41 -36.32 5.55
CA PHE A 687 -14.11 -35.98 4.16
C PHE A 687 -14.35 -37.20 3.26
N MET A 688 -14.92 -36.98 2.09
CA MET A 688 -15.10 -38.00 1.06
C MET A 688 -13.88 -38.01 0.15
N ALA A 689 -13.19 -39.14 0.05
CA ALA A 689 -12.05 -39.28 -0.85
C ALA A 689 -12.50 -39.36 -2.32
N VAL A 690 -11.88 -38.56 -3.18
CA VAL A 690 -12.25 -38.40 -4.59
C VAL A 690 -11.11 -38.85 -5.50
N GLY A 691 -11.40 -39.83 -6.37
CA GLY A 691 -10.40 -40.46 -7.24
C GLY A 691 -9.49 -41.45 -6.52
N ASN A 692 -8.41 -41.86 -7.17
CA ASN A 692 -7.44 -42.82 -6.63
C ASN A 692 -6.26 -42.12 -5.94
N VAL A 693 -5.61 -42.83 -5.02
CA VAL A 693 -4.36 -42.39 -4.41
C VAL A 693 -3.27 -42.37 -5.49
N SER A 694 -2.47 -41.31 -5.52
CA SER A 694 -1.29 -41.21 -6.38
C SER A 694 -0.20 -40.46 -5.64
N GLY A 695 1.01 -41.03 -5.61
CA GLY A 695 2.14 -40.50 -4.83
C GLY A 695 1.80 -40.32 -3.35
N ASN A 696 1.09 -41.29 -2.75
CA ASN A 696 0.59 -41.26 -1.37
C ASN A 696 -0.36 -40.10 -1.06
N THR A 697 -0.96 -39.47 -2.07
CA THR A 697 -1.91 -38.37 -1.90
C THR A 697 -3.28 -38.67 -2.49
N VAL A 698 -4.32 -38.13 -1.87
CA VAL A 698 -5.70 -38.21 -2.34
C VAL A 698 -6.40 -36.87 -2.12
N PHE A 699 -7.23 -36.47 -3.09
CA PHE A 699 -8.11 -35.32 -2.90
C PHE A 699 -9.34 -35.74 -2.09
N CYS A 700 -9.75 -34.91 -1.15
CA CYS A 700 -10.90 -35.18 -0.30
C CYS A 700 -11.80 -33.94 -0.23
N ASP A 701 -13.08 -34.16 -0.44
CA ASP A 701 -14.12 -33.15 -0.32
C ASP A 701 -14.77 -33.24 1.05
N TYR A 702 -14.89 -32.12 1.75
CA TYR A 702 -15.51 -32.06 3.06
C TYR A 702 -17.00 -32.39 3.00
N ILE A 703 -17.47 -33.21 3.93
CA ILE A 703 -18.90 -33.53 4.07
C ILE A 703 -19.57 -32.43 4.89
N THR A 704 -20.15 -31.47 4.17
CA THR A 704 -20.91 -30.36 4.77
C THR A 704 -22.15 -30.89 5.51
N ASN A 705 -22.50 -30.29 6.65
CA ASN A 705 -23.83 -30.43 7.27
C ASN A 705 -24.37 -29.04 7.58
N LEU A 706 -25.43 -28.63 6.88
CA LEU A 706 -25.97 -27.27 6.98
C LEU A 706 -26.76 -27.02 8.29
N GLN A 707 -27.07 -28.05 9.06
CA GLN A 707 -27.80 -27.93 10.32
C GLN A 707 -26.89 -27.62 11.51
N LEU A 708 -25.59 -27.88 11.40
CA LEU A 708 -24.61 -27.71 12.46
C LEU A 708 -23.59 -26.63 12.06
N PRO A 709 -23.47 -25.50 12.81
CA PRO A 709 -22.53 -24.43 12.48
C PRO A 709 -21.09 -24.90 12.22
N SER A 710 -20.54 -25.77 13.09
CA SER A 710 -19.18 -26.34 12.94
C SER A 710 -19.00 -27.20 11.67
N HIS A 711 -20.06 -27.50 10.92
CA HIS A 711 -20.03 -28.25 9.66
C HIS A 711 -20.52 -27.46 8.45
N GLN A 712 -20.81 -26.16 8.58
CA GLN A 712 -21.27 -25.28 7.50
C GLN A 712 -20.12 -24.79 6.60
N TYR A 713 -19.30 -25.73 6.12
CA TYR A 713 -18.15 -25.44 5.27
C TYR A 713 -18.21 -26.19 3.95
N GLN A 714 -17.67 -25.57 2.91
CA GLN A 714 -17.19 -26.25 1.72
C GLN A 714 -15.66 -26.21 1.75
N ALA A 715 -15.03 -27.37 1.83
CA ALA A 715 -13.58 -27.48 1.79
C ALA A 715 -13.13 -28.64 0.91
N ILE A 716 -12.00 -28.44 0.24
CA ILE A 716 -11.32 -29.44 -0.58
C ILE A 716 -9.88 -29.45 -0.09
N VAL A 717 -9.38 -30.64 0.21
CA VAL A 717 -8.03 -30.84 0.73
C VAL A 717 -7.32 -31.95 -0.05
N LYS A 718 -6.01 -31.82 -0.19
CA LYS A 718 -5.14 -32.88 -0.69
C LYS A 718 -4.47 -33.52 0.52
N MET A 719 -4.97 -34.67 0.96
CA MET A 719 -4.41 -35.41 2.08
C MET A 719 -3.26 -36.30 1.61
N LYS A 720 -2.19 -36.35 2.40
CA LYS A 720 -1.02 -37.20 2.20
C LYS A 720 -0.93 -38.24 3.32
N PHE A 721 -0.94 -39.51 2.95
CA PHE A 721 -0.58 -40.62 3.85
C PHE A 721 0.91 -40.53 4.15
N LEU A 722 1.28 -40.55 5.45
CA LEU A 722 2.69 -40.50 5.83
C LEU A 722 3.41 -41.82 5.60
N GLU A 723 2.75 -42.93 5.93
CA GLU A 723 3.28 -44.27 5.71
C GLU A 723 2.79 -44.80 4.35
N GLU A 724 3.73 -45.29 3.53
CA GLU A 724 3.41 -45.84 2.22
C GLU A 724 2.56 -47.12 2.34
N SER A 725 2.77 -47.91 3.40
CA SER A 725 1.96 -49.11 3.70
C SER A 725 0.47 -48.79 3.90
N ASP A 726 0.16 -47.66 4.54
CA ASP A 726 -1.23 -47.24 4.76
C ASP A 726 -1.90 -46.85 3.44
N ALA A 727 -1.16 -46.18 2.55
CA ALA A 727 -1.64 -45.83 1.21
C ALA A 727 -1.89 -47.09 0.35
N GLU A 728 -0.99 -48.07 0.42
CA GLU A 728 -1.14 -49.36 -0.27
C GLU A 728 -2.34 -50.16 0.25
N GLU A 729 -2.49 -50.30 1.58
CA GLU A 729 -3.64 -51.01 2.15
C GLU A 729 -4.95 -50.29 1.80
N TYR A 730 -4.98 -48.95 1.88
CA TYR A 730 -6.12 -48.15 1.45
C TYR A 730 -6.52 -48.49 0.01
N MET A 731 -5.57 -48.50 -0.93
CA MET A 731 -5.84 -48.81 -2.34
C MET A 731 -6.35 -50.24 -2.52
N GLN A 732 -5.69 -51.22 -1.88
CA GLN A 732 -6.07 -52.63 -2.00
C GLN A 732 -7.50 -52.89 -1.47
N ARG A 733 -7.87 -52.23 -0.38
CA ARG A 733 -9.22 -52.33 0.20
C ARG A 733 -10.25 -51.63 -0.68
N LYS A 734 -9.93 -50.45 -1.20
CA LYS A 734 -10.81 -49.68 -2.10
C LYS A 734 -11.10 -50.43 -3.40
N GLU A 735 -10.10 -51.09 -4.00
CA GLU A 735 -10.30 -51.89 -5.22
C GLU A 735 -11.30 -53.05 -5.01
N LYS A 736 -11.28 -53.67 -3.83
CA LYS A 736 -12.22 -54.76 -3.48
C LYS A 736 -13.66 -54.29 -3.27
N CYS A 737 -13.87 -52.99 -3.04
CA CYS A 737 -15.16 -52.37 -2.78
C CYS A 737 -15.36 -51.15 -3.70
N ALA A 738 -15.14 -51.34 -5.00
CA ALA A 738 -15.10 -50.24 -5.99
C ALA A 738 -16.39 -49.39 -6.08
N GLU A 739 -17.55 -49.94 -5.69
CA GLU A 739 -18.82 -49.19 -5.67
C GLU A 739 -19.02 -48.36 -4.40
N SER A 740 -18.29 -48.65 -3.32
CA SER A 740 -18.41 -47.95 -2.04
C SER A 740 -17.65 -46.64 -2.05
N LYS A 741 -18.21 -45.60 -1.42
CA LYS A 741 -17.52 -44.33 -1.21
C LYS A 741 -16.59 -44.47 -0.02
N VAL A 742 -15.41 -43.88 -0.09
CA VAL A 742 -14.49 -43.90 1.05
C VAL A 742 -14.60 -42.58 1.81
N ILE A 743 -14.97 -42.68 3.09
CA ILE A 743 -15.05 -41.55 4.00
C ILE A 743 -13.87 -41.60 4.96
N ILE A 744 -13.12 -40.51 5.03
CA ILE A 744 -11.99 -40.32 5.94
C ILE A 744 -12.46 -39.40 7.06
N GLN A 745 -12.53 -39.92 8.28
CA GLN A 745 -12.94 -39.16 9.46
C GLN A 745 -11.75 -38.95 10.40
N ILE A 746 -11.60 -37.76 10.95
CA ILE A 746 -10.57 -37.50 11.96
C ILE A 746 -10.89 -38.22 13.27
N GLU A 747 -9.87 -38.62 14.03
CA GLU A 747 -10.07 -39.41 15.26
C GLU A 747 -10.17 -38.55 16.53
N SER A 748 -9.85 -37.26 16.44
CA SER A 748 -9.91 -36.32 17.57
C SER A 748 -10.75 -35.10 17.18
N PRO A 749 -11.73 -34.68 18.01
CA PRO A 749 -12.51 -33.48 17.75
C PRO A 749 -11.61 -32.25 17.63
N GLU A 750 -11.82 -31.42 16.61
CA GLU A 750 -11.06 -30.19 16.42
C GLU A 750 -11.91 -29.13 15.69
N VAL A 751 -11.45 -27.87 15.64
CA VAL A 751 -12.08 -26.84 14.80
C VAL A 751 -11.51 -26.96 13.38
N LEU A 752 -12.36 -27.15 12.36
CA LEU A 752 -11.93 -27.43 10.98
C LEU A 752 -10.86 -26.45 10.49
N GLY A 753 -11.08 -25.16 10.67
CA GLY A 753 -10.12 -24.16 10.21
C GLY A 753 -8.76 -24.24 10.91
N LYS A 754 -8.71 -24.58 12.22
CA LYS A 754 -7.45 -24.78 12.97
C LYS A 754 -6.76 -26.07 12.54
N LEU A 755 -7.54 -27.14 12.36
CA LEU A 755 -7.06 -28.40 11.81
C LEU A 755 -6.36 -28.17 10.47
N LEU A 756 -6.99 -27.45 9.54
CA LEU A 756 -6.45 -27.21 8.20
C LEU A 756 -5.20 -26.30 8.20
N ASP A 757 -5.13 -25.29 9.07
CA ASP A 757 -3.93 -24.45 9.19
C ASP A 757 -2.73 -25.24 9.74
N ASN A 758 -2.96 -26.04 10.79
CA ASN A 758 -1.90 -26.79 11.47
C ASN A 758 -1.45 -28.03 10.69
N SER A 759 -2.37 -28.67 9.96
CA SER A 759 -2.14 -29.95 9.29
C SER A 759 -1.16 -29.92 8.12
N LYS A 760 -0.68 -28.74 7.73
CA LYS A 760 0.45 -28.60 6.80
C LYS A 760 1.77 -29.03 7.42
N ASP A 761 1.93 -28.78 8.72
CA ASP A 761 3.19 -29.00 9.43
C ASP A 761 3.04 -30.08 10.52
N VAL A 762 1.81 -30.34 11.00
CA VAL A 762 1.52 -31.28 12.09
C VAL A 762 0.58 -32.39 11.63
N PRO A 763 1.00 -33.66 11.63
CA PRO A 763 0.14 -34.75 11.22
C PRO A 763 -0.96 -35.05 12.24
N PHE A 764 -2.08 -35.59 11.75
CA PHE A 764 -3.22 -36.00 12.57
C PHE A 764 -3.70 -37.39 12.17
N MET A 765 -4.47 -38.02 13.07
CA MET A 765 -4.95 -39.38 12.92
C MET A 765 -6.33 -39.41 12.27
N VAL A 766 -6.52 -40.34 11.33
CA VAL A 766 -7.79 -40.57 10.64
C VAL A 766 -8.16 -42.05 10.60
N SER A 767 -9.45 -42.29 10.50
CA SER A 767 -10.05 -43.60 10.24
C SER A 767 -10.81 -43.56 8.91
N CYS A 768 -10.67 -44.62 8.11
CA CYS A 768 -11.28 -44.77 6.79
C CYS A 768 -12.46 -45.75 6.84
N TYR A 769 -13.60 -45.34 6.29
CA TYR A 769 -14.86 -46.08 6.28
C TYR A 769 -15.33 -46.30 4.84
N PHE A 770 -16.01 -47.43 4.61
CA PHE A 770 -16.85 -47.60 3.43
C PHE A 770 -18.21 -46.99 3.75
N ASP A 771 -18.54 -45.87 3.11
CA ASP A 771 -19.70 -45.01 3.35
C ASP A 771 -19.67 -44.26 4.70
N VAL A 772 -20.73 -43.48 4.96
CA VAL A 772 -20.80 -42.56 6.10
C VAL A 772 -20.69 -43.34 7.43
N PRO A 773 -19.82 -42.90 8.36
CA PRO A 773 -19.70 -43.54 9.67
C PRO A 773 -21.06 -43.61 10.39
N SER A 774 -21.38 -44.77 10.94
CA SER A 774 -22.58 -45.02 11.73
C SER A 774 -22.29 -46.01 12.84
N ALA A 775 -23.18 -46.15 13.83
CA ALA A 775 -22.99 -47.09 14.94
C ALA A 775 -22.79 -48.55 14.50
N GLN A 776 -23.20 -48.91 13.27
CA GLN A 776 -23.10 -50.27 12.72
C GLN A 776 -21.89 -50.47 11.81
N ASN A 777 -21.22 -49.39 11.39
CA ASN A 777 -20.14 -49.44 10.43
C ASN A 777 -18.79 -49.20 11.12
N ARG A 778 -17.84 -50.13 10.95
CA ARG A 778 -16.50 -50.03 11.52
C ARG A 778 -15.51 -49.53 10.47
N PRO A 779 -14.49 -48.76 10.86
CA PRO A 779 -13.45 -48.36 9.92
C PRO A 779 -12.72 -49.61 9.40
N PHE A 780 -12.42 -49.63 8.10
CA PHE A 780 -11.59 -50.69 7.51
C PHE A 780 -10.10 -50.41 7.67
N LEU A 781 -9.74 -49.17 7.99
CA LEU A 781 -8.39 -48.72 8.31
C LEU A 781 -8.48 -47.65 9.41
N SER A 782 -7.67 -47.74 10.46
CA SER A 782 -7.69 -46.84 11.62
C SER A 782 -6.29 -46.50 12.08
N ASN A 783 -6.16 -45.44 12.86
CA ASN A 783 -4.89 -44.89 13.30
C ASN A 783 -3.97 -44.55 12.11
N VAL A 784 -4.54 -44.07 11.01
CA VAL A 784 -3.78 -43.67 9.84
C VAL A 784 -3.27 -42.26 10.03
N LYS A 785 -1.98 -42.06 9.83
CA LYS A 785 -1.36 -40.76 10.04
C LYS A 785 -1.28 -39.98 8.73
N VAL A 786 -1.90 -38.81 8.68
CA VAL A 786 -1.98 -37.98 7.47
C VAL A 786 -1.53 -36.54 7.70
N LEU A 787 -1.11 -35.88 6.62
CA LEU A 787 -0.92 -34.43 6.51
C LEU A 787 -1.85 -33.85 5.45
N VAL A 788 -2.18 -32.56 5.56
CA VAL A 788 -2.80 -31.81 4.46
C VAL A 788 -1.69 -31.16 3.64
N GLU A 789 -1.42 -31.69 2.45
CA GLU A 789 -0.42 -31.16 1.53
C GLU A 789 -0.89 -29.85 0.89
N ASP A 790 -2.18 -29.77 0.52
CA ASP A 790 -2.76 -28.58 -0.09
C ASP A 790 -4.24 -28.39 0.27
N ILE A 791 -4.72 -27.15 0.19
CA ILE A 791 -6.11 -26.77 0.45
C ILE A 791 -6.61 -25.95 -0.75
N PRO A 792 -7.08 -26.61 -1.83
CA PRO A 792 -7.64 -25.90 -2.98
C PRO A 792 -8.83 -24.99 -2.63
N LEU A 793 -9.65 -25.39 -1.64
CA LEU A 793 -10.82 -24.63 -1.22
C LEU A 793 -11.04 -24.77 0.29
N TYR A 794 -11.32 -23.65 0.95
CA TYR A 794 -11.88 -23.62 2.30
C TYR A 794 -12.76 -22.38 2.40
N LYS A 795 -14.07 -22.59 2.60
CA LYS A 795 -15.06 -21.51 2.58
C LYS A 795 -16.24 -21.87 3.49
N HIS A 796 -16.64 -20.95 4.35
CA HIS A 796 -17.91 -21.03 5.08
C HIS A 796 -19.07 -20.88 4.10
N VAL A 797 -20.08 -21.74 4.20
CA VAL A 797 -21.26 -21.67 3.34
C VAL A 797 -22.03 -20.41 3.68
N ASP A 798 -22.26 -19.56 2.68
CA ASP A 798 -23.09 -18.36 2.84
C ASP A 798 -24.57 -18.75 2.77
N MET A 799 -25.20 -18.88 3.94
CA MET A 799 -26.60 -19.26 4.07
C MET A 799 -27.59 -18.21 3.55
N THR A 800 -27.11 -17.04 3.11
CA THR A 800 -27.93 -15.98 2.48
C THR A 800 -28.00 -16.09 0.96
N VAL A 801 -27.19 -16.95 0.33
CA VAL A 801 -27.12 -17.08 -1.14
C VAL A 801 -28.08 -18.17 -1.62
N GLU A 802 -29.05 -17.76 -2.43
CA GLU A 802 -29.97 -18.66 -3.13
C GLU A 802 -29.26 -19.39 -4.30
N PRO A 803 -29.66 -20.63 -4.64
CA PRO A 803 -29.11 -21.34 -5.79
C PRO A 803 -29.40 -20.61 -7.11
N SER A 804 -28.44 -20.64 -8.05
CA SER A 804 -28.62 -20.11 -9.39
C SER A 804 -29.72 -20.84 -10.17
N ASN A 805 -30.77 -20.12 -10.57
CA ASN A 805 -31.86 -20.64 -11.40
C ASN A 805 -31.30 -21.14 -12.76
N GLY A 806 -31.12 -22.46 -12.90
CA GLY A 806 -30.83 -23.13 -14.17
C GLY A 806 -29.35 -23.30 -14.56
N ARG A 807 -28.38 -22.85 -13.75
CA ARG A 807 -26.95 -23.13 -13.95
C ARG A 807 -26.37 -23.88 -12.76
N GLN A 808 -25.71 -25.01 -13.00
CA GLN A 808 -24.98 -25.71 -11.95
C GLN A 808 -23.56 -25.14 -11.86
N GLU A 809 -23.21 -24.58 -10.70
CA GLU A 809 -21.86 -24.10 -10.44
C GLU A 809 -21.01 -25.17 -9.76
N PHE A 810 -19.78 -25.30 -10.23
CA PHE A 810 -18.78 -26.23 -9.72
C PHE A 810 -17.47 -25.50 -9.47
N PHE A 811 -16.66 -26.06 -8.59
CA PHE A 811 -15.26 -25.72 -8.39
C PHE A 811 -14.41 -26.81 -9.04
N LEU A 812 -13.63 -26.44 -10.07
CA LEU A 812 -12.73 -27.32 -10.81
C LEU A 812 -11.34 -27.27 -10.15
N TYR A 813 -10.79 -28.43 -9.80
CA TYR A 813 -9.50 -28.55 -9.12
C TYR A 813 -8.77 -29.83 -9.53
N GLY A 814 -7.48 -29.91 -9.20
CA GLY A 814 -6.69 -31.12 -9.38
C GLY A 814 -5.29 -30.86 -9.92
N ASP A 815 -4.70 -31.89 -10.50
CA ASP A 815 -3.38 -31.88 -11.14
C ASP A 815 -3.46 -32.39 -12.58
N GLU A 816 -2.31 -32.52 -13.24
CA GLU A 816 -2.23 -32.96 -14.64
C GLU A 816 -2.82 -34.35 -14.87
N SER A 817 -2.71 -35.23 -13.86
CA SER A 817 -3.18 -36.62 -13.91
C SER A 817 -4.62 -36.81 -13.41
N ARG A 818 -5.10 -35.91 -12.55
CA ARG A 818 -6.36 -36.04 -11.80
C ARG A 818 -7.09 -34.72 -11.81
N THR A 819 -8.10 -34.55 -12.65
CA THR A 819 -8.95 -33.35 -12.65
C THR A 819 -10.36 -33.68 -12.19
N GLN A 820 -10.93 -32.86 -11.31
CA GLN A 820 -12.18 -33.11 -10.61
C GLN A 820 -12.99 -31.84 -10.46
N MET A 821 -14.30 -31.97 -10.24
CA MET A 821 -15.22 -30.85 -10.06
C MET A 821 -16.18 -31.11 -8.89
N SER A 822 -16.16 -30.24 -7.88
CA SER A 822 -17.12 -30.27 -6.76
C SER A 822 -18.25 -29.28 -7.00
N ARG A 823 -19.50 -29.68 -6.85
CA ARG A 823 -20.64 -28.75 -6.89
C ARG A 823 -20.50 -27.71 -5.77
N LYS A 824 -20.80 -26.44 -6.06
CA LYS A 824 -20.83 -25.42 -5.02
C LYS A 824 -21.99 -25.63 -4.07
N THR A 825 -21.70 -25.58 -2.77
CA THR A 825 -22.71 -25.71 -1.73
C THR A 825 -23.49 -24.40 -1.57
N SER A 826 -24.82 -24.50 -1.45
CA SER A 826 -25.73 -23.37 -1.18
C SER A 826 -26.79 -23.79 -0.16
N LYS A 827 -27.64 -22.84 0.26
CA LYS A 827 -28.68 -23.04 1.29
C LYS A 827 -29.62 -24.23 1.04
N ILE A 828 -29.80 -24.63 -0.21
CA ILE A 828 -30.74 -25.69 -0.64
C ILE A 828 -29.99 -26.94 -1.16
N SER A 829 -28.69 -27.07 -0.87
CA SER A 829 -27.96 -28.27 -1.31
C SER A 829 -28.37 -29.48 -0.47
N ASP A 830 -28.93 -30.49 -1.13
CA ASP A 830 -29.40 -31.76 -0.55
C ASP A 830 -28.37 -32.90 -0.67
N CYS A 831 -27.32 -32.70 -1.47
CA CYS A 831 -26.25 -33.67 -1.66
C CYS A 831 -24.90 -33.00 -1.96
N LEU A 832 -23.83 -33.66 -1.52
CA LEU A 832 -22.47 -33.43 -2.02
C LEU A 832 -22.37 -34.12 -3.39
N GLN A 833 -22.01 -33.36 -4.43
CA GLN A 833 -21.86 -33.88 -5.77
C GLN A 833 -20.47 -33.56 -6.32
N VAL A 834 -19.74 -34.59 -6.71
CA VAL A 834 -18.39 -34.50 -7.25
C VAL A 834 -18.29 -35.27 -8.56
N ALA A 835 -17.64 -34.70 -9.56
CA ALA A 835 -17.43 -35.33 -10.85
C ALA A 835 -15.92 -35.48 -11.14
N VAL A 836 -15.49 -36.69 -11.45
CA VAL A 836 -14.11 -36.98 -11.86
C VAL A 836 -14.03 -36.90 -13.38
N LEU A 837 -13.10 -36.11 -13.90
CA LEU A 837 -12.92 -35.96 -15.35
C LEU A 837 -11.99 -37.05 -15.89
N GLU A 838 -12.24 -37.51 -17.12
CA GLU A 838 -11.36 -38.47 -17.79
C GLU A 838 -9.99 -37.88 -18.11
N GLN A 839 -9.94 -36.57 -18.37
CA GLN A 839 -8.74 -35.83 -18.71
C GLN A 839 -8.90 -34.35 -18.36
N LYS A 840 -7.76 -33.66 -18.26
CA LYS A 840 -7.70 -32.22 -18.06
C LYS A 840 -8.45 -31.47 -19.18
N PRO A 841 -9.26 -30.45 -18.87
CA PRO A 841 -9.85 -29.59 -19.90
C PRO A 841 -8.77 -28.88 -20.74
N ASN A 842 -8.77 -29.08 -22.06
CA ASN A 842 -7.70 -28.62 -22.95
C ASN A 842 -7.47 -27.11 -22.96
N ARG A 843 -8.54 -26.32 -22.77
CA ARG A 843 -8.47 -24.86 -22.83
C ARG A 843 -8.14 -24.19 -21.49
N ILE A 844 -8.17 -24.93 -20.38
CA ILE A 844 -7.89 -24.38 -19.06
C ILE A 844 -6.41 -24.66 -18.72
N PRO A 845 -5.57 -23.63 -18.51
CA PRO A 845 -4.20 -23.79 -18.07
C PRO A 845 -4.11 -24.63 -16.79
N LEU A 846 -3.12 -25.54 -16.72
CA LEU A 846 -2.95 -26.43 -15.56
C LEU A 846 -2.86 -25.65 -14.25
N ARG A 847 -2.13 -24.53 -14.26
CA ARG A 847 -2.00 -23.65 -13.08
C ARG A 847 -3.33 -23.14 -12.52
N LEU A 848 -4.35 -22.89 -13.36
CA LEU A 848 -5.68 -22.48 -12.87
C LEU A 848 -6.42 -23.65 -12.22
N ILE A 849 -6.19 -24.87 -12.68
CA ILE A 849 -6.76 -26.10 -12.10
C ILE A 849 -6.08 -26.41 -10.76
N GLU A 850 -4.75 -26.28 -10.69
CA GLU A 850 -3.99 -26.44 -9.44
C GLU A 850 -4.41 -25.40 -8.40
N GLN A 851 -4.67 -24.16 -8.82
CA GLN A 851 -5.17 -23.11 -7.94
C GLN A 851 -6.64 -23.32 -7.52
N GLY A 852 -7.41 -24.00 -8.37
CA GLY A 852 -8.85 -24.13 -8.26
C GLY A 852 -9.57 -22.97 -8.95
N ILE A 853 -10.60 -23.29 -9.74
CA ILE A 853 -11.35 -22.29 -10.52
C ILE A 853 -12.85 -22.58 -10.53
N ASP A 854 -13.64 -21.54 -10.39
CA ASP A 854 -15.10 -21.60 -10.54
C ASP A 854 -15.49 -21.83 -12.01
N VAL A 855 -16.36 -22.80 -12.24
CA VAL A 855 -16.90 -23.12 -13.57
C VAL A 855 -18.41 -23.33 -13.53
N SER A 856 -19.10 -22.89 -14.58
CA SER A 856 -20.51 -23.16 -14.81
C SER A 856 -20.67 -24.35 -15.74
N PHE A 857 -21.47 -25.33 -15.34
CA PHE A 857 -21.74 -26.55 -16.11
C PHE A 857 -23.02 -26.41 -16.93
N PHE A 858 -22.96 -26.76 -18.22
CA PHE A 858 -24.09 -26.77 -19.14
C PHE A 858 -24.29 -28.17 -19.74
N LEU A 859 -25.55 -28.62 -19.77
CA LEU A 859 -25.94 -29.80 -20.53
C LEU A 859 -25.97 -29.46 -22.02
N SER A 860 -25.29 -30.26 -22.84
CA SER A 860 -25.28 -30.14 -24.30
C SER A 860 -26.41 -31.00 -24.88
N ASP A 861 -27.37 -30.39 -25.60
CA ASP A 861 -28.44 -31.10 -26.32
C ASP A 861 -27.97 -31.83 -27.59
N LYS A 862 -26.66 -31.89 -27.87
CA LYS A 862 -26.12 -32.44 -29.12
C LYS A 862 -25.75 -33.92 -29.02
N THR A 863 -26.73 -34.79 -28.78
CA THR A 863 -26.64 -36.21 -29.18
C THR A 863 -27.31 -36.40 -30.54
N LYS A 864 -26.60 -36.09 -31.64
CA LYS A 864 -27.02 -36.54 -32.99
C LYS A 864 -26.12 -37.67 -33.48
N GLN A 865 -26.75 -38.83 -33.69
CA GLN A 865 -26.15 -40.05 -34.22
C GLN A 865 -25.82 -39.91 -35.72
N LYS A 866 -24.62 -40.31 -36.11
CA LYS A 866 -24.32 -40.90 -37.42
C LYS A 866 -23.44 -42.12 -37.16
N ASN A 867 -23.92 -43.29 -37.58
CA ASN A 867 -23.18 -44.57 -37.70
C ASN A 867 -22.86 -45.33 -36.40
N GLY A 868 -23.89 -45.78 -35.66
CA GLY A 868 -23.83 -47.01 -34.84
C GLY A 868 -22.82 -47.10 -33.69
N SER A 869 -22.01 -46.08 -33.45
CA SER A 869 -21.08 -45.98 -32.33
C SER A 869 -21.61 -44.95 -31.32
N VAL A 870 -21.73 -45.37 -30.06
CA VAL A 870 -22.14 -44.50 -28.96
C VAL A 870 -20.99 -43.53 -28.68
N LYS A 871 -21.08 -42.28 -29.16
CA LYS A 871 -20.21 -41.21 -28.64
C LYS A 871 -20.59 -40.93 -27.19
N LYS A 872 -19.62 -40.96 -26.28
CA LYS A 872 -19.82 -40.52 -24.89
C LYS A 872 -20.39 -39.09 -24.87
N PRO A 873 -21.30 -38.77 -23.94
CA PRO A 873 -21.85 -37.42 -23.83
C PRO A 873 -20.73 -36.40 -23.61
N GLU A 874 -20.66 -35.40 -24.49
CA GLU A 874 -19.76 -34.25 -24.37
C GLU A 874 -20.44 -33.18 -23.51
N HIS A 875 -19.78 -32.77 -22.41
CA HIS A 875 -20.27 -31.71 -21.54
C HIS A 875 -19.50 -30.42 -21.78
N ILE A 876 -20.16 -29.28 -21.59
CA ILE A 876 -19.54 -27.97 -21.77
C ILE A 876 -19.47 -27.29 -20.40
N ILE A 877 -18.27 -26.87 -20.02
CA ILE A 877 -18.06 -25.96 -18.90
C ILE A 877 -17.73 -24.57 -19.43
N GLN A 878 -18.22 -23.55 -18.75
CA GLN A 878 -17.85 -22.16 -18.95
C GLN A 878 -17.03 -21.68 -17.76
N TYR A 879 -15.95 -20.97 -18.03
CA TYR A 879 -15.07 -20.42 -17.02
C TYR A 879 -14.67 -18.99 -17.41
N GLN A 880 -14.26 -18.20 -16.44
CA GLN A 880 -13.74 -16.86 -16.69
C GLN A 880 -12.23 -16.95 -16.94
N LYS A 881 -11.79 -16.43 -18.08
CA LYS A 881 -10.37 -16.28 -18.43
C LYS A 881 -9.70 -15.22 -17.56
N ILE A 882 -8.37 -15.23 -17.59
CA ILE A 882 -7.52 -14.27 -16.88
C ILE A 882 -7.82 -12.81 -17.31
N ASP A 883 -8.25 -12.61 -18.56
CA ASP A 883 -8.65 -11.31 -19.14
C ASP A 883 -10.10 -10.91 -18.78
N GLY A 884 -10.79 -11.70 -17.97
CA GLY A 884 -12.16 -11.45 -17.53
C GLY A 884 -13.23 -11.88 -18.54
N THR A 885 -12.85 -12.32 -19.74
CA THR A 885 -13.80 -12.86 -20.73
C THR A 885 -14.27 -14.25 -20.33
N LEU A 886 -15.49 -14.62 -20.73
CA LEU A 886 -15.98 -15.98 -20.56
C LEU A 886 -15.52 -16.85 -21.73
N ASP A 887 -14.97 -18.02 -21.44
CA ASP A 887 -14.65 -19.05 -22.42
C ASP A 887 -15.27 -20.38 -22.02
N THR A 888 -15.32 -21.31 -22.96
CA THR A 888 -15.85 -22.65 -22.75
C THR A 888 -14.80 -23.71 -23.04
N SER A 889 -14.89 -24.82 -22.31
CA SER A 889 -14.11 -26.03 -22.58
C SER A 889 -15.03 -27.24 -22.57
N THR A 890 -14.72 -28.22 -23.42
CA THR A 890 -15.38 -29.53 -23.39
C THR A 890 -14.75 -30.39 -22.31
N VAL A 891 -15.59 -31.16 -21.59
CA VAL A 891 -15.17 -32.13 -20.58
C VAL A 891 -15.89 -33.46 -20.77
N HIS A 892 -15.20 -34.54 -20.39
CA HIS A 892 -15.73 -35.90 -20.35
C HIS A 892 -15.68 -36.39 -18.91
N LEU A 893 -16.80 -36.93 -18.43
CA LEU A 893 -16.91 -37.43 -17.07
C LEU A 893 -16.53 -38.91 -17.04
N ASN A 894 -15.54 -39.26 -16.20
CA ASN A 894 -15.17 -40.64 -15.93
C ASN A 894 -16.17 -41.27 -14.96
N GLN A 895 -16.47 -40.55 -13.88
CA GLN A 895 -17.38 -40.99 -12.82
C GLN A 895 -18.08 -39.78 -12.17
N ASN A 896 -19.31 -39.98 -11.71
CA ASN A 896 -20.08 -38.99 -10.96
C ASN A 896 -20.42 -39.58 -9.58
N ILE A 897 -19.97 -38.91 -8.53
CA ILE A 897 -20.13 -39.32 -7.14
C ILE A 897 -21.15 -38.38 -6.49
N ARG A 898 -22.24 -38.94 -5.97
CA ARG A 898 -23.27 -38.20 -5.23
C ARG A 898 -23.46 -38.80 -3.86
N LEU A 899 -23.31 -37.99 -2.81
CA LEU A 899 -23.56 -38.36 -1.43
C LEU A 899 -24.72 -37.51 -0.91
N GLN A 900 -25.83 -38.15 -0.55
CA GLN A 900 -26.95 -37.46 0.09
C GLN A 900 -26.54 -37.12 1.53
N ILE A 901 -26.67 -35.85 1.89
CA ILE A 901 -26.19 -35.30 3.16
C ILE A 901 -27.30 -35.37 4.20
#